data_AF-A0A6L7VX81-F1
#
_entry.id   AF-A0A6L7VX81-F1
#
_cell.length_a   1.000
_cell.length_b   1.000
_cell.length_c   1.000
_cell.angle_alpha   90.00
_cell.angle_beta   90.00
_cell.angle_gamma   90.00
#
_symmetry.space_group_name_H-M   'P 1'
#
loop_
_entity.id
_entity.type
_entity.pdbx_description
1 polymer ?
#
loop_
_entity_poly.entity_id
_entity_poly.type
_entity_poly.pdbx_seq_one_letter_code
_entity_poly.pdbx_strand_id
1 'polypeptide(L)'
;MKSKVASTLAVSTLLAVGVVWSASHDCESTLYAVYTDYPGANIASCEVSPTHLDVFVLPEDSNVVNTSPWYGFRINPKPDTGPFELNIVLNYPKDFENLKHRYVPKLSTNGMDWEAIDPNAVTVVDEGLSARFTILVEDEPVFVSAQENLASDWYKEWFDELQMSWNIGEPRVVGYSHGYRPIEVFQTNPQTETHLLFLGRAHPPEIPGAMAMRAFLNDLSETRLEECSSGLSPICGFFARYNLVFIPLLNPDGVVFGHWRHNAGGLDLNRDWGNFTQPETAAVRSFLDEIDLSSRVRLMLDFHSTNRDVLYIQMESDPMDPENFISDWLDLVSVQAVDHNENGYPAGFEPAERELSDLGTSKNYFYRTYGIPSITFETGDNVDRDTLPERLSFFSQATIEFFVNEWSLDTQERGTPICRTVYDRREPCDDFYCFMIEANKATLVSSAEDSIISSAKVPLFATAILQDSAKATLDSDLRTSNYAVLEPRLIDLAGSEISALHIGRSRQDLHGTVRRMLARQDWLELLQQVLDARKGLLTIVAEHHETVVPTYTHGVPAEPTTYAHILLAYGESFERISERFQEGFSRVNQSPYGAGVGNTSGIRLDRNRLAKLLGFDDIVENSFDANFVSSLDYAVELASLLKNTALVVNQFVENIHSQQRNPWPWIWIQPTDIGDSRSTSMPQKRNPRDLDRLRTAANDVIAMADRVALNVHNVDAGMHDYRMANNVSNLVETGTIMLTKFQKLLTQIFIDPERAIQEIDRSFATSAQVTEVLVTHADLSFRDAFEFTAELVDLGRSTGNTIQELSDDAIFELYKEKIGEVEKLDLSVLRNALDAREMVLNRAGVGGPQPSETARMLEEQYKKLHNAMTWLKQTHASINIADITLQDIVFELCVDNKDEN
;
A
#
# COMPACT_ATOMS: atom_id res chain seq x y z
N MET A 1 16.58 -3.45 67.67
CA MET A 1 16.15 -4.73 68.29
C MET A 1 15.52 -5.56 67.18
N LYS A 2 16.28 -6.38 66.44
CA LYS A 2 16.53 -7.82 66.64
C LYS A 2 15.26 -8.69 66.86
N SER A 3 14.76 -9.30 65.80
CA SER A 3 14.43 -10.76 65.66
C SER A 3 14.02 -11.02 64.20
N LYS A 4 14.85 -11.57 63.30
CA LYS A 4 15.11 -13.00 63.04
C LYS A 4 13.94 -13.95 63.35
N VAL A 5 13.27 -14.44 62.31
CA VAL A 5 13.04 -15.88 62.06
C VAL A 5 13.14 -16.12 60.56
N ALA A 6 13.89 -17.16 60.20
CA ALA A 6 14.22 -17.59 58.85
C ALA A 6 13.26 -18.72 58.39
N SER A 7 13.04 -18.77 57.07
CA SER A 7 12.93 -19.97 56.25
C SER A 7 12.14 -21.19 56.77
N THR A 8 10.99 -21.47 56.15
CA THR A 8 10.65 -22.84 55.76
C THR A 8 9.89 -22.79 54.43
N LEU A 9 10.54 -23.25 53.36
CA LEU A 9 9.87 -23.66 52.13
C LEU A 9 8.84 -24.74 52.49
N ALA A 10 7.57 -24.49 52.19
CA ALA A 10 6.59 -25.53 51.93
C ALA A 10 6.08 -25.29 50.52
N VAL A 11 6.68 -25.98 49.56
CA VAL A 11 6.08 -26.21 48.25
C VAL A 11 4.83 -27.05 48.52
N SER A 12 3.70 -26.37 48.70
CA SER A 12 2.39 -27.01 48.61
C SER A 12 2.05 -27.07 47.14
N THR A 13 2.42 -28.20 46.52
CA THR A 13 1.86 -28.70 45.27
C THR A 13 0.34 -28.69 45.43
N LEU A 14 -0.32 -27.62 44.96
CA LEU A 14 -1.73 -27.68 44.68
C LEU A 14 -1.86 -28.60 43.48
N LEU A 15 -2.37 -29.80 43.77
CA LEU A 15 -2.86 -30.76 42.80
C LEU A 15 -3.65 -30.00 41.74
N ALA A 16 -3.09 -29.92 40.54
CA ALA A 16 -3.89 -29.81 39.34
C ALA A 16 -4.93 -30.92 39.43
N VAL A 17 -6.17 -30.54 39.70
CA VAL A 17 -7.30 -31.36 39.30
C VAL A 17 -7.27 -31.28 37.79
N GLY A 18 -6.43 -32.12 37.19
CA GLY A 18 -6.60 -32.51 35.81
C GLY A 18 -8.00 -33.08 35.77
N VAL A 19 -8.94 -32.29 35.24
CA VAL A 19 -10.11 -32.86 34.61
C VAL A 19 -9.52 -33.74 33.53
N VAL A 20 -9.42 -35.03 33.84
CA VAL A 20 -9.26 -36.05 32.82
C VAL A 20 -10.51 -35.89 31.99
N TRP A 21 -10.39 -35.20 30.85
CA TRP A 21 -11.35 -35.37 29.77
C TRP A 21 -11.31 -36.86 29.47
N SER A 22 -12.33 -37.57 29.96
CA SER A 22 -12.71 -38.84 29.40
C SER A 22 -12.89 -38.55 27.92
N ALA A 23 -11.99 -39.05 27.06
CA ALA A 23 -12.14 -39.00 25.61
C ALA A 23 -13.32 -39.91 25.23
N SER A 24 -14.54 -39.47 25.56
CA SER A 24 -15.76 -39.98 24.98
C SER A 24 -15.97 -39.24 23.68
N HIS A 25 -15.73 -39.93 22.58
CA HIS A 25 -16.15 -39.52 21.24
C HIS A 25 -17.64 -39.13 21.27
N ASP A 26 -18.01 -38.04 20.62
CA ASP A 26 -19.42 -37.63 20.48
C ASP A 26 -20.19 -38.65 19.63
N CYS A 27 -19.53 -39.11 18.55
CA CYS A 27 -20.00 -40.19 17.68
C CYS A 27 -18.85 -41.06 17.21
N GLU A 28 -19.11 -42.35 16.98
CA GLU A 28 -18.09 -43.31 16.56
C GLU A 28 -18.62 -44.25 15.47
N SER A 29 -17.89 -44.35 14.36
CA SER A 29 -18.16 -45.28 13.26
C SER A 29 -17.14 -46.44 13.25
N THR A 30 -17.19 -47.31 12.25
CA THR A 30 -16.12 -48.31 12.06
C THR A 30 -14.83 -47.74 11.49
N LEU A 31 -14.85 -46.54 10.87
CA LEU A 31 -13.69 -45.93 10.22
C LEU A 31 -13.12 -44.71 10.97
N TYR A 32 -13.93 -44.02 11.77
CA TYR A 32 -13.51 -42.77 12.43
C TYR A 32 -14.30 -42.50 13.72
N ALA A 33 -13.85 -41.52 14.48
CA ALA A 33 -14.53 -40.97 15.64
C ALA A 33 -14.58 -39.43 15.57
N VAL A 34 -15.67 -38.84 16.06
CA VAL A 34 -15.89 -37.38 16.07
C VAL A 34 -15.72 -36.87 17.49
N TYR A 35 -15.03 -35.73 17.62
CA TYR A 35 -14.75 -35.08 18.90
C TYR A 35 -15.02 -33.58 18.86
N THR A 36 -15.52 -33.07 19.98
CA THR A 36 -15.62 -31.64 20.31
C THR A 36 -14.77 -31.27 21.54
N ASP A 37 -13.63 -31.95 21.70
CA ASP A 37 -12.77 -31.89 22.89
C ASP A 37 -11.79 -30.69 22.93
N TYR A 38 -12.09 -29.62 22.19
CA TYR A 38 -11.25 -28.43 22.12
C TYR A 38 -12.08 -27.13 22.19
N PRO A 39 -11.52 -26.01 22.70
CA PRO A 39 -12.24 -24.74 22.79
C PRO A 39 -12.78 -24.27 21.43
N GLY A 40 -14.04 -23.83 21.41
CA GLY A 40 -14.73 -23.42 20.19
C GLY A 40 -15.34 -24.57 19.39
N ALA A 41 -15.05 -25.82 19.72
CA ALA A 41 -15.76 -26.97 19.16
C ALA A 41 -17.16 -27.09 19.77
N ASN A 42 -18.18 -27.21 18.93
CA ASN A 42 -19.54 -27.47 19.36
C ASN A 42 -20.35 -28.09 18.23
N ILE A 43 -21.06 -29.17 18.55
CA ILE A 43 -22.16 -29.76 17.79
C ILE A 43 -23.21 -30.23 18.79
N ALA A 44 -24.49 -30.23 18.42
CA ALA A 44 -25.53 -30.67 19.34
C ALA A 44 -25.60 -32.20 19.43
N SER A 45 -25.44 -32.87 18.29
CA SER A 45 -25.33 -34.31 18.18
C SER A 45 -24.82 -34.67 16.78
N CYS A 46 -24.46 -35.93 16.58
CA CYS A 46 -24.16 -36.47 15.26
C CYS A 46 -24.73 -37.89 15.10
N GLU A 47 -24.89 -38.30 13.86
CA GLU A 47 -25.17 -39.68 13.46
C GLU A 47 -24.12 -40.13 12.45
N VAL A 48 -23.59 -41.34 12.61
CA VAL A 48 -22.41 -41.79 11.86
C VAL A 48 -22.63 -43.16 11.22
N SER A 49 -22.10 -43.29 10.01
CA SER A 49 -21.86 -44.55 9.30
C SER A 49 -20.43 -44.55 8.74
N PRO A 50 -19.93 -45.64 8.14
CA PRO A 50 -18.57 -45.68 7.60
C PRO A 50 -18.27 -44.55 6.59
N THR A 51 -19.24 -44.13 5.78
CA THR A 51 -19.03 -43.15 4.68
C THR A 51 -19.90 -41.89 4.79
N HIS A 52 -20.69 -41.76 5.87
CA HIS A 52 -21.57 -40.61 6.11
C HIS A 52 -21.48 -40.13 7.55
N LEU A 53 -21.49 -38.81 7.73
CA LEU A 53 -21.54 -38.11 9.01
C LEU A 53 -22.64 -37.03 8.93
N ASP A 54 -23.74 -37.23 9.67
CA ASP A 54 -24.77 -36.22 9.87
C ASP A 54 -24.46 -35.46 11.17
N VAL A 55 -24.33 -34.14 11.09
CA VAL A 55 -24.05 -33.25 12.22
C VAL A 55 -25.25 -32.34 12.43
N PHE A 56 -25.81 -32.36 13.63
CA PHE A 56 -26.90 -31.48 14.01
C PHE A 56 -26.34 -30.26 14.74
N VAL A 57 -26.58 -29.08 14.16
CA VAL A 57 -26.08 -27.81 14.68
C VAL A 57 -27.25 -27.05 15.30
N LEU A 58 -27.22 -26.86 16.62
CA LEU A 58 -28.24 -26.13 17.37
C LEU A 58 -27.61 -24.94 18.12
N PRO A 59 -28.37 -23.86 18.36
CA PRO A 59 -27.93 -22.79 19.24
C PRO A 59 -27.87 -23.26 20.69
N GLU A 60 -27.16 -22.48 21.49
CA GLU A 60 -27.03 -22.62 22.95
C GLU A 60 -28.37 -22.54 23.70
N ASP A 61 -29.34 -21.79 23.15
CA ASP A 61 -30.69 -21.67 23.71
C ASP A 61 -31.75 -21.30 22.67
N SER A 62 -33.02 -21.33 23.07
CA SER A 62 -34.17 -21.11 22.17
C SER A 62 -34.46 -19.65 21.81
N ASN A 63 -33.77 -18.69 22.42
CA ASN A 63 -34.07 -17.26 22.28
C ASN A 63 -33.08 -16.51 21.39
N VAL A 64 -32.19 -17.22 20.70
CA VAL A 64 -31.22 -16.62 19.78
C VAL A 64 -31.92 -15.92 18.62
N VAL A 65 -31.77 -14.60 18.55
CA VAL A 65 -32.22 -13.74 17.44
C VAL A 65 -31.02 -13.37 16.58
N ASN A 66 -31.21 -13.23 15.26
CA ASN A 66 -30.14 -12.96 14.28
C ASN A 66 -29.08 -14.09 14.28
N THR A 67 -29.51 -15.26 13.84
CA THR A 67 -28.76 -16.51 13.96
C THR A 67 -27.43 -16.49 13.19
N SER A 68 -26.38 -17.00 13.85
CA SER A 68 -25.03 -17.15 13.27
C SER A 68 -24.56 -18.57 13.57
N PRO A 69 -25.00 -19.57 12.76
CA PRO A 69 -24.89 -20.96 13.12
C PRO A 69 -23.43 -21.42 13.17
N TRP A 70 -22.92 -21.62 14.39
CA TRP A 70 -21.56 -22.06 14.65
C TRP A 70 -21.48 -23.57 14.79
N TYR A 71 -20.41 -24.15 14.24
CA TYR A 71 -20.05 -25.55 14.43
C TYR A 71 -18.53 -25.68 14.43
N GLY A 72 -18.05 -26.66 15.18
CA GLY A 72 -16.65 -27.05 15.19
C GLY A 72 -16.53 -28.48 15.73
N PHE A 73 -15.84 -29.35 15.01
CA PHE A 73 -15.56 -30.72 15.44
C PHE A 73 -14.33 -31.26 14.74
N ARG A 74 -13.74 -32.29 15.31
CA ARG A 74 -12.58 -33.00 14.76
C ARG A 74 -12.95 -34.45 14.46
N ILE A 75 -12.53 -34.90 13.28
CA ILE A 75 -12.68 -36.28 12.82
C ILE A 75 -11.33 -36.97 12.98
N ASN A 76 -11.28 -38.03 13.76
CA ASN A 76 -10.10 -38.87 13.89
C ASN A 76 -10.29 -40.18 13.14
N PRO A 77 -9.45 -40.51 12.16
CA PRO A 77 -9.45 -41.83 11.55
C PRO A 77 -9.04 -42.90 12.58
N LYS A 78 -9.60 -44.10 12.44
CA LYS A 78 -9.15 -45.27 13.22
C LYS A 78 -7.89 -45.86 12.59
N PRO A 79 -7.02 -46.52 13.37
CA PRO A 79 -5.83 -47.15 12.82
C PRO A 79 -6.16 -48.17 11.72
N ASP A 80 -5.27 -48.28 10.72
CA ASP A 80 -5.32 -49.27 9.63
C ASP A 80 -6.54 -49.19 8.69
N THR A 81 -7.26 -48.06 8.63
CA THR A 81 -8.39 -47.87 7.71
C THR A 81 -7.99 -47.48 6.29
N GLY A 82 -6.82 -46.84 6.12
CA GLY A 82 -6.40 -46.18 4.88
C GLY A 82 -7.27 -44.96 4.54
N PRO A 83 -6.95 -44.22 3.46
CA PRO A 83 -7.73 -43.05 3.05
C PRO A 83 -9.16 -43.41 2.64
N PHE A 84 -10.14 -42.60 3.05
CA PHE A 84 -11.54 -42.76 2.66
C PHE A 84 -12.26 -41.42 2.44
N GLU A 85 -13.24 -41.42 1.54
CA GLU A 85 -14.14 -40.28 1.35
C GLU A 85 -15.25 -40.30 2.40
N LEU A 86 -15.50 -39.15 3.03
CA LEU A 86 -16.54 -38.96 4.02
C LEU A 86 -17.53 -37.89 3.56
N ASN A 87 -18.80 -38.27 3.43
CA ASN A 87 -19.88 -37.34 3.14
C ASN A 87 -20.40 -36.74 4.43
N ILE A 88 -20.31 -35.42 4.56
CA ILE A 88 -20.72 -34.68 5.74
C ILE A 88 -22.00 -33.89 5.42
N VAL A 89 -22.98 -33.97 6.31
CA VAL A 89 -24.24 -33.22 6.23
C VAL A 89 -24.39 -32.39 7.50
N LEU A 90 -24.46 -31.07 7.36
CA LEU A 90 -24.80 -30.16 8.45
C LEU A 90 -26.31 -29.93 8.43
N ASN A 91 -26.97 -30.14 9.56
CA ASN A 91 -28.42 -30.06 9.71
C ASN A 91 -28.79 -28.97 10.72
N TYR A 92 -29.69 -28.07 10.31
CA TYR A 92 -30.14 -26.93 11.12
C TYR A 92 -31.64 -27.04 11.51
N PRO A 93 -32.05 -26.49 12.66
CA PRO A 93 -33.44 -26.56 13.14
C PRO A 93 -34.39 -25.67 12.32
N LYS A 94 -35.65 -26.11 12.13
CA LYS A 94 -36.65 -25.37 11.35
C LYS A 94 -37.32 -24.22 12.12
N ASP A 95 -37.16 -24.19 13.44
CA ASP A 95 -37.97 -23.33 14.32
C ASP A 95 -37.42 -21.89 14.47
N PHE A 96 -36.31 -21.56 13.80
CA PHE A 96 -35.68 -20.24 13.87
C PHE A 96 -35.91 -19.43 12.60
N GLU A 97 -36.42 -18.22 12.78
CA GLU A 97 -36.71 -17.31 11.67
C GLU A 97 -35.42 -16.89 10.94
N ASN A 98 -35.45 -16.95 9.60
CA ASN A 98 -34.34 -16.61 8.70
C ASN A 98 -33.03 -17.42 8.89
N LEU A 99 -33.06 -18.53 9.65
CA LEU A 99 -31.90 -19.42 9.78
C LEU A 99 -31.58 -20.10 8.45
N LYS A 100 -30.32 -19.98 8.02
CA LYS A 100 -29.76 -20.68 6.85
C LYS A 100 -28.29 -21.00 7.11
N HIS A 101 -27.78 -21.99 6.38
CA HIS A 101 -26.34 -22.22 6.27
C HIS A 101 -25.65 -20.92 5.83
N ARG A 102 -24.67 -20.47 6.63
CA ARG A 102 -24.01 -19.17 6.47
C ARG A 102 -22.55 -19.30 6.01
N TYR A 103 -21.84 -20.32 6.49
CA TYR A 103 -20.39 -20.38 6.38
C TYR A 103 -19.93 -21.57 5.54
N VAL A 104 -19.13 -21.28 4.51
CA VAL A 104 -18.39 -22.31 3.78
C VAL A 104 -17.48 -23.03 4.78
N PRO A 105 -17.61 -24.37 4.94
CA PRO A 105 -16.82 -25.10 5.93
C PRO A 105 -15.32 -24.93 5.68
N LYS A 106 -14.57 -24.78 6.77
CA LYS A 106 -13.11 -24.73 6.77
C LYS A 106 -12.52 -26.00 7.38
N LEU A 107 -11.43 -26.46 6.79
CA LEU A 107 -10.70 -27.65 7.17
C LEU A 107 -9.34 -27.29 7.74
N SER A 108 -8.87 -28.07 8.71
CA SER A 108 -7.50 -27.99 9.22
C SER A 108 -7.00 -29.37 9.62
N THR A 109 -5.71 -29.64 9.46
CA THR A 109 -5.08 -30.89 9.92
C THR A 109 -4.38 -30.74 11.26
N ASN A 110 -4.08 -29.50 11.67
CA ASN A 110 -3.37 -29.19 12.92
C ASN A 110 -4.18 -28.30 13.88
N GLY A 111 -5.36 -27.85 13.47
CA GLY A 111 -6.23 -26.94 14.23
C GLY A 111 -5.79 -25.47 14.21
N MET A 112 -4.69 -25.15 13.52
CA MET A 112 -4.10 -23.81 13.45
C MET A 112 -4.19 -23.21 12.05
N ASP A 113 -3.85 -23.99 11.02
CA ASP A 113 -3.89 -23.58 9.62
C ASP A 113 -5.21 -24.05 8.99
N TRP A 114 -6.04 -23.11 8.54
CA TRP A 114 -7.40 -23.38 8.08
C TRP A 114 -7.55 -23.03 6.59
N GLU A 115 -8.14 -23.94 5.83
CA GLU A 115 -8.45 -23.74 4.41
C GLU A 115 -9.96 -23.91 4.18
N ALA A 116 -10.58 -23.00 3.43
CA ALA A 116 -11.97 -23.14 3.03
C ALA A 116 -12.10 -24.23 1.96
N ILE A 117 -13.14 -25.06 2.06
CA ILE A 117 -13.51 -25.96 0.96
C ILE A 117 -13.97 -25.12 -0.23
N ASP A 118 -13.73 -25.60 -1.47
CA ASP A 118 -14.31 -24.98 -2.68
C ASP A 118 -15.82 -24.77 -2.47
N PRO A 119 -16.33 -23.52 -2.49
CA PRO A 119 -17.74 -23.24 -2.30
C PRO A 119 -18.65 -24.02 -3.27
N ASN A 120 -18.16 -24.36 -4.47
CA ASN A 120 -18.91 -25.15 -5.45
C ASN A 120 -19.04 -26.63 -5.07
N ALA A 121 -18.19 -27.13 -4.17
CA ALA A 121 -18.28 -28.47 -3.63
C ALA A 121 -19.28 -28.57 -2.46
N VAL A 122 -19.82 -27.44 -1.97
CA VAL A 122 -20.82 -27.40 -0.90
C VAL A 122 -22.22 -27.27 -1.51
N THR A 123 -23.03 -28.31 -1.34
CA THR A 123 -24.41 -28.34 -1.81
C THR A 123 -25.37 -27.97 -0.67
N VAL A 124 -25.97 -26.79 -0.74
CA VAL A 124 -26.99 -26.33 0.21
C VAL A 124 -28.39 -26.75 -0.27
N VAL A 125 -29.16 -27.41 0.59
CA VAL A 125 -30.49 -27.96 0.31
C VAL A 125 -31.50 -27.56 1.40
N ASP A 126 -32.74 -28.04 1.28
CA ASP A 126 -33.81 -27.84 2.26
C ASP A 126 -34.03 -26.36 2.63
N GLU A 127 -34.14 -25.52 1.61
CA GLU A 127 -34.33 -24.06 1.74
C GLU A 127 -33.20 -23.33 2.50
N GLY A 128 -32.02 -23.96 2.62
CA GLY A 128 -30.88 -23.43 3.35
C GLY A 128 -30.62 -24.11 4.70
N LEU A 129 -31.47 -25.05 5.12
CA LEU A 129 -31.39 -25.70 6.43
C LEU A 129 -30.56 -26.99 6.44
N SER A 130 -29.93 -27.34 5.33
CA SER A 130 -28.93 -28.40 5.28
C SER A 130 -27.82 -28.08 4.28
N ALA A 131 -26.58 -28.42 4.62
CA ALA A 131 -25.42 -28.27 3.73
C ALA A 131 -24.63 -29.58 3.66
N ARG A 132 -24.27 -30.00 2.45
CA ARG A 132 -23.61 -31.27 2.17
C ARG A 132 -22.29 -31.07 1.44
N PHE A 133 -21.26 -31.76 1.86
CA PHE A 133 -19.95 -31.73 1.22
C PHE A 133 -19.20 -33.03 1.50
N THR A 134 -18.16 -33.31 0.72
CA THR A 134 -17.35 -34.51 0.85
C THR A 134 -15.91 -34.10 1.12
N ILE A 135 -15.25 -34.80 2.05
CA ILE A 135 -13.83 -34.61 2.33
C ILE A 135 -13.08 -35.95 2.19
N LEU A 136 -11.79 -35.87 1.89
CA LEU A 136 -10.89 -37.02 1.99
C LEU A 136 -10.28 -37.04 3.40
N VAL A 137 -10.47 -38.15 4.11
CA VAL A 137 -9.84 -38.38 5.41
C VAL A 137 -8.71 -39.38 5.21
N GLU A 138 -7.49 -38.96 5.55
CA GLU A 138 -6.29 -39.81 5.49
C GLU A 138 -5.95 -40.39 6.87
N ASP A 139 -4.68 -40.41 7.26
CA ASP A 139 -4.21 -41.01 8.52
C ASP A 139 -4.21 -40.01 9.70
N GLU A 140 -4.28 -38.71 9.42
CA GLU A 140 -4.26 -37.65 10.43
C GLU A 140 -5.68 -37.10 10.74
N PRO A 141 -5.91 -36.55 11.94
CA PRO A 141 -7.17 -35.89 12.27
C PRO A 141 -7.48 -34.72 11.35
N VAL A 142 -8.76 -34.56 11.00
CA VAL A 142 -9.25 -33.42 10.22
C VAL A 142 -10.25 -32.64 11.07
N PHE A 143 -9.95 -31.38 11.33
CA PHE A 143 -10.84 -30.42 11.96
C PHE A 143 -11.76 -29.81 10.91
N VAL A 144 -13.03 -29.65 11.25
CA VAL A 144 -14.06 -29.02 10.43
C VAL A 144 -14.76 -27.96 11.26
N SER A 145 -14.81 -26.72 10.77
CA SER A 145 -15.47 -25.63 11.48
C SER A 145 -16.13 -24.62 10.54
N ALA A 146 -17.06 -23.83 11.09
CA ALA A 146 -17.74 -22.76 10.39
C ALA A 146 -16.76 -21.69 9.89
N GLN A 147 -15.76 -21.33 10.70
CA GLN A 147 -14.69 -20.39 10.36
C GLN A 147 -13.39 -20.88 11.01
N GLU A 148 -12.30 -20.11 10.90
CA GLU A 148 -11.06 -20.40 11.62
C GLU A 148 -11.33 -20.41 13.13
N ASN A 149 -10.83 -21.43 13.85
CA ASN A 149 -11.09 -21.55 15.28
C ASN A 149 -10.20 -20.61 16.12
N LEU A 150 -10.57 -19.33 16.20
CA LEU A 150 -9.87 -18.34 17.03
C LEU A 150 -10.41 -18.38 18.47
N ALA A 151 -9.96 -19.36 19.24
CA ALA A 151 -10.35 -19.56 20.64
C ALA A 151 -9.23 -19.13 21.62
N SER A 152 -9.15 -19.75 22.80
CA SER A 152 -8.28 -19.30 23.89
C SER A 152 -6.79 -19.24 23.53
N ASP A 153 -6.27 -20.23 22.80
CA ASP A 153 -4.83 -20.28 22.47
C ASP A 153 -4.44 -19.16 21.49
N TRP A 154 -5.29 -18.88 20.50
CA TRP A 154 -5.06 -17.78 19.55
C TRP A 154 -5.02 -16.42 20.24
N TYR A 155 -5.97 -16.17 21.15
CA TYR A 155 -5.99 -14.92 21.92
C TYR A 155 -4.78 -14.81 22.83
N LYS A 156 -4.34 -15.92 23.44
CA LYS A 156 -3.12 -15.92 24.26
C LYS A 156 -1.88 -15.55 23.43
N GLU A 157 -1.71 -16.16 22.25
CA GLU A 157 -0.59 -15.82 21.35
C GLU A 157 -0.65 -14.36 20.91
N TRP A 158 -1.84 -13.88 20.52
CA TRP A 158 -2.01 -12.48 20.14
C TRP A 158 -1.77 -11.51 21.32
N PHE A 159 -2.14 -11.88 22.54
CA PHE A 159 -1.89 -11.08 23.73
C PHE A 159 -0.41 -10.99 24.06
N ASP A 160 0.31 -12.11 23.94
CA ASP A 160 1.76 -12.15 24.09
C ASP A 160 2.43 -11.26 23.01
N GLU A 161 1.96 -11.31 21.76
CA GLU A 161 2.43 -10.44 20.67
C GLU A 161 2.17 -8.95 20.97
N LEU A 162 0.94 -8.59 21.37
CA LEU A 162 0.58 -7.21 21.71
C LEU A 162 1.41 -6.68 22.88
N GLN A 163 1.65 -7.50 23.90
CA GLN A 163 2.48 -7.11 25.04
C GLN A 163 3.90 -6.76 24.59
N MET A 164 4.47 -7.59 23.71
CA MET A 164 5.81 -7.38 23.17
C MET A 164 5.88 -6.17 22.23
N SER A 165 4.95 -6.06 21.27
CA SER A 165 4.97 -4.98 20.26
C SER A 165 4.74 -3.60 20.88
N TRP A 166 3.83 -3.51 21.85
CA TRP A 166 3.55 -2.25 22.55
C TRP A 166 4.51 -1.99 23.72
N ASN A 167 5.35 -2.93 24.12
CA ASN A 167 6.19 -2.84 25.31
C ASN A 167 5.38 -2.39 26.55
N ILE A 168 4.20 -3.00 26.73
CA ILE A 168 3.27 -2.73 27.84
C ILE A 168 3.38 -3.84 28.89
N GLY A 169 2.98 -3.53 30.12
CA GLY A 169 2.92 -4.53 31.19
C GLY A 169 1.86 -5.61 30.93
N GLU A 170 1.74 -6.57 31.85
CA GLU A 170 0.68 -7.59 31.81
C GLU A 170 -0.72 -6.95 31.67
N PRO A 171 -1.64 -7.58 30.92
CA PRO A 171 -3.01 -7.11 30.81
C PRO A 171 -3.67 -6.99 32.18
N ARG A 172 -4.54 -5.99 32.33
CA ARG A 172 -5.32 -5.81 33.54
C ARG A 172 -6.59 -6.63 33.44
N VAL A 173 -6.76 -7.59 34.36
CA VAL A 173 -8.05 -8.26 34.56
C VAL A 173 -9.01 -7.29 35.24
N VAL A 174 -10.06 -6.87 34.53
CA VAL A 174 -11.07 -5.91 35.03
C VAL A 174 -12.29 -6.59 35.63
N GLY A 175 -12.45 -7.88 35.38
CA GLY A 175 -13.49 -8.71 35.96
C GLY A 175 -13.43 -10.12 35.40
N TYR A 176 -14.49 -10.88 35.63
CA TYR A 176 -14.61 -12.26 35.19
C TYR A 176 -15.95 -12.47 34.52
N SER A 177 -15.97 -13.29 33.48
CA SER A 177 -17.16 -13.74 32.78
C SER A 177 -18.04 -14.63 33.66
N HIS A 178 -19.21 -15.00 33.17
CA HIS A 178 -20.13 -15.91 33.87
C HIS A 178 -19.49 -17.25 34.25
N GLY A 179 -18.64 -17.78 33.37
CA GLY A 179 -17.81 -18.98 33.54
C GLY A 179 -16.49 -18.74 34.27
N TYR A 180 -16.30 -17.59 34.92
CA TYR A 180 -15.09 -17.21 35.65
C TYR A 180 -13.81 -17.12 34.78
N ARG A 181 -13.95 -16.79 33.49
CA ARG A 181 -12.80 -16.48 32.63
C ARG A 181 -12.46 -14.99 32.72
N PRO A 182 -11.17 -14.61 32.74
CA PRO A 182 -10.80 -13.21 32.91
C PRO A 182 -11.28 -12.36 31.73
N ILE A 183 -11.75 -11.15 32.02
CA ILE A 183 -11.93 -10.08 31.04
C ILE A 183 -10.72 -9.17 31.14
N GLU A 184 -9.92 -9.18 30.07
CA GLU A 184 -8.60 -8.54 30.03
C GLU A 184 -8.66 -7.23 29.24
N VAL A 185 -8.05 -6.19 29.83
CA VAL A 185 -7.92 -4.87 29.22
C VAL A 185 -6.45 -4.53 29.12
N PHE A 186 -6.07 -4.06 27.94
CA PHE A 186 -4.73 -3.57 27.66
C PHE A 186 -4.78 -2.06 27.53
N GLN A 187 -3.76 -1.40 28.08
CA GLN A 187 -3.64 0.05 28.07
C GLN A 187 -2.22 0.42 27.65
N THR A 188 -2.11 1.33 26.68
CA THR A 188 -0.80 1.80 26.19
C THR A 188 -0.18 2.85 27.09
N ASN A 189 -1.00 3.73 27.67
CA ASN A 189 -0.50 4.81 28.51
C ASN A 189 -1.54 5.21 29.59
N PRO A 190 -1.71 4.41 30.66
CA PRO A 190 -2.78 4.61 31.65
C PRO A 190 -2.66 5.91 32.47
N GLN A 191 -1.56 6.67 32.32
CA GLN A 191 -1.36 7.94 33.01
C GLN A 191 -1.95 9.13 32.25
N THR A 192 -2.31 8.97 30.97
CA THR A 192 -2.90 10.06 30.22
C THR A 192 -4.37 10.23 30.52
N GLU A 193 -4.83 11.44 30.30
CA GLU A 193 -6.18 11.84 30.63
C GLU A 193 -7.18 11.48 29.52
N THR A 194 -6.73 11.29 28.27
CA THR A 194 -7.60 11.09 27.10
C THR A 194 -7.55 9.65 26.58
N HIS A 195 -8.71 9.09 26.23
CA HIS A 195 -8.86 7.67 25.93
C HIS A 195 -9.49 7.39 24.56
N LEU A 196 -8.97 6.40 23.84
CA LEU A 196 -9.55 5.81 22.63
C LEU A 196 -9.83 4.34 22.89
N LEU A 197 -11.06 3.88 22.63
CA LEU A 197 -11.53 2.55 23.01
C LEU A 197 -11.74 1.63 21.81
N PHE A 198 -11.31 0.38 21.95
CA PHE A 198 -11.45 -0.66 20.94
C PHE A 198 -12.05 -1.91 21.59
N LEU A 199 -13.21 -2.33 21.12
CA LEU A 199 -13.96 -3.48 21.62
C LEU A 199 -14.00 -4.57 20.54
N GLY A 200 -13.91 -5.83 20.96
CA GLY A 200 -13.99 -6.94 20.03
C GLY A 200 -14.66 -8.18 20.61
N ARG A 201 -15.19 -9.00 19.69
CA ARG A 201 -15.66 -10.36 19.95
C ARG A 201 -16.72 -10.45 21.05
N ALA A 202 -17.78 -9.64 20.89
CA ALA A 202 -18.99 -9.74 21.71
C ALA A 202 -19.80 -11.00 21.35
N HIS A 203 -19.79 -11.40 20.06
CA HIS A 203 -20.40 -12.66 19.63
C HIS A 203 -19.32 -13.67 19.24
N PRO A 204 -19.50 -14.95 19.59
CA PRO A 204 -18.47 -15.95 19.35
C PRO A 204 -18.08 -16.15 17.87
N PRO A 205 -19.01 -16.16 16.89
CA PRO A 205 -18.69 -16.41 15.48
C PRO A 205 -18.00 -15.25 14.73
N GLU A 206 -17.66 -14.15 15.41
CA GLU A 206 -17.09 -12.94 14.78
C GLU A 206 -15.59 -13.07 14.51
N ILE A 207 -15.23 -14.12 13.77
CA ILE A 207 -13.85 -14.44 13.39
C ILE A 207 -13.23 -13.32 12.52
N PRO A 208 -13.86 -12.88 11.41
CA PRO A 208 -13.32 -11.78 10.61
C PRO A 208 -13.14 -10.48 11.40
N GLY A 209 -14.07 -10.18 12.31
CA GLY A 209 -14.02 -8.96 13.14
C GLY A 209 -12.84 -8.98 14.11
N ALA A 210 -12.58 -10.12 14.75
CA ALA A 210 -11.38 -10.27 15.58
C ALA A 210 -10.08 -10.15 14.78
N MET A 211 -10.04 -10.69 13.55
CA MET A 211 -8.90 -10.52 12.64
C MET A 211 -8.72 -9.05 12.22
N ALA A 212 -9.81 -8.33 11.94
CA ALA A 212 -9.76 -6.91 11.62
C ALA A 212 -9.25 -6.07 12.80
N MET A 213 -9.68 -6.37 14.02
CA MET A 213 -9.15 -5.72 15.23
C MET A 213 -7.65 -5.98 15.39
N ARG A 214 -7.18 -7.22 15.18
CA ARG A 214 -5.76 -7.57 15.22
C ARG A 214 -4.96 -6.80 14.18
N ALA A 215 -5.42 -6.78 12.94
CA ALA A 215 -4.79 -6.02 11.87
C ALA A 215 -4.65 -4.52 12.22
N PHE A 216 -5.74 -3.89 12.66
CA PHE A 216 -5.76 -2.48 13.04
C PHE A 216 -4.81 -2.17 14.21
N LEU A 217 -4.81 -2.99 15.26
CA LEU A 217 -3.94 -2.77 16.43
C LEU A 217 -2.46 -3.08 16.15
N ASN A 218 -2.17 -4.05 15.29
CA ASN A 218 -0.80 -4.38 14.90
C ASN A 218 -0.19 -3.24 14.08
N ASP A 219 -0.93 -2.69 13.11
CA ASP A 219 -0.48 -1.54 12.31
C ASP A 219 -0.19 -0.31 13.20
N LEU A 220 -1.06 -0.01 14.16
CA LEU A 220 -0.80 1.04 15.15
C LEU A 220 0.49 0.79 15.95
N SER A 221 0.78 -0.47 16.29
CA SER A 221 1.96 -0.86 17.07
C SER A 221 3.25 -0.72 16.27
N GLU A 222 3.22 -1.14 15.00
CA GLU A 222 4.34 -1.05 14.06
C GLU A 222 4.66 0.41 13.77
N THR A 223 3.63 1.21 13.46
CA THR A 223 3.73 2.66 13.26
C THR A 223 4.38 3.34 14.46
N ARG A 224 3.98 2.96 15.68
CA ARG A 224 4.60 3.48 16.90
C ARG A 224 6.08 3.12 16.98
N LEU A 225 6.44 1.86 16.75
CA LEU A 225 7.83 1.39 16.85
C LEU A 225 8.75 2.11 15.86
N GLU A 226 8.28 2.33 14.64
CA GLU A 226 9.00 3.03 13.58
C GLU A 226 9.19 4.52 13.93
N GLU A 227 8.09 5.21 14.22
CA GLU A 227 8.05 6.68 14.36
C GLU A 227 8.57 7.18 15.71
N CYS A 228 8.41 6.39 16.77
CA CYS A 228 8.68 6.83 18.15
C CYS A 228 10.10 6.53 18.63
N SER A 229 10.93 5.87 17.81
CA SER A 229 12.33 5.52 18.11
C SER A 229 13.20 6.71 18.55
N SER A 230 12.79 7.95 18.23
CA SER A 230 13.47 9.20 18.60
C SER A 230 12.72 10.13 19.56
N GLY A 231 11.48 9.80 19.92
CA GLY A 231 10.68 10.53 20.91
C GLY A 231 10.10 11.90 20.50
N LEU A 232 10.23 12.33 19.23
CA LEU A 232 9.90 13.70 18.80
C LEU A 232 9.00 13.79 17.56
N SER A 233 8.45 12.67 17.06
CA SER A 233 7.45 12.66 15.97
C SER A 233 6.06 13.06 16.51
N PRO A 234 5.21 13.80 15.77
CA PRO A 234 3.81 14.09 16.12
C PRO A 234 3.01 12.81 16.37
N ILE A 235 3.33 11.74 15.64
CA ILE A 235 2.81 10.38 15.85
C ILE A 235 3.24 9.86 17.24
N CYS A 236 4.49 10.10 17.65
CA CYS A 236 4.92 9.83 19.03
C CYS A 236 4.17 10.71 20.05
N GLY A 237 3.85 11.95 19.68
CA GLY A 237 2.99 12.84 20.46
C GLY A 237 1.57 12.30 20.62
N PHE A 238 1.00 11.66 19.59
CA PHE A 238 -0.27 10.94 19.68
C PHE A 238 -0.19 9.83 20.72
N PHE A 239 0.77 8.90 20.59
CA PHE A 239 0.93 7.79 21.53
C PHE A 239 1.31 8.23 22.96
N ALA A 240 1.91 9.41 23.12
CA ALA A 240 2.19 9.99 24.43
C ALA A 240 0.95 10.61 25.10
N ARG A 241 -0.06 11.02 24.33
CA ARG A 241 -1.26 11.73 24.81
C ARG A 241 -2.48 10.85 24.95
N TYR A 242 -2.69 9.94 24.02
CA TYR A 242 -3.87 9.09 24.00
C TYR A 242 -3.53 7.74 24.64
N ASN A 243 -4.32 7.37 25.63
CA ASN A 243 -4.32 6.01 26.15
C ASN A 243 -5.25 5.19 25.26
N LEU A 244 -4.68 4.36 24.40
CA LEU A 244 -5.39 3.36 23.63
C LEU A 244 -5.78 2.22 24.59
N VAL A 245 -7.07 1.94 24.69
CA VAL A 245 -7.66 0.92 25.58
C VAL A 245 -8.34 -0.13 24.73
N PHE A 246 -7.82 -1.36 24.74
CA PHE A 246 -8.35 -2.44 23.93
C PHE A 246 -8.87 -3.59 24.81
N ILE A 247 -10.06 -4.08 24.46
CA ILE A 247 -10.77 -5.22 25.07
C ILE A 247 -11.06 -6.24 23.97
N PRO A 248 -10.09 -7.09 23.61
CA PRO A 248 -10.17 -7.88 22.38
C PRO A 248 -11.12 -9.08 22.45
N LEU A 249 -11.48 -9.53 23.65
CA LEU A 249 -12.34 -10.67 23.89
C LEU A 249 -13.36 -10.35 24.99
N LEU A 250 -14.51 -9.80 24.58
CA LEU A 250 -15.60 -9.47 25.51
C LEU A 250 -16.38 -10.72 25.98
N ASN A 251 -16.51 -11.74 25.12
CA ASN A 251 -17.28 -12.96 25.40
C ASN A 251 -16.39 -14.23 25.41
N PRO A 252 -15.49 -14.40 26.39
CA PRO A 252 -14.60 -15.56 26.43
C PRO A 252 -15.36 -16.88 26.61
N ASP A 253 -16.49 -16.88 27.31
CA ASP A 253 -17.26 -18.11 27.55
C ASP A 253 -17.95 -18.60 26.29
N GLY A 254 -18.68 -17.72 25.60
CA GLY A 254 -19.37 -18.09 24.36
C GLY A 254 -18.40 -18.57 23.29
N VAL A 255 -17.19 -17.99 23.22
CA VAL A 255 -16.10 -18.45 22.34
C VAL A 255 -15.66 -19.86 22.72
N VAL A 256 -15.34 -20.12 23.99
CA VAL A 256 -14.87 -21.45 24.40
C VAL A 256 -15.94 -22.53 24.21
N PHE A 257 -17.21 -22.20 24.42
CA PHE A 257 -18.31 -23.13 24.25
C PHE A 257 -18.85 -23.22 22.81
N GLY A 258 -18.30 -22.46 21.85
CA GLY A 258 -18.78 -22.47 20.46
C GLY A 258 -20.25 -22.08 20.32
N HIS A 259 -20.68 -21.04 21.04
CA HIS A 259 -22.04 -20.50 20.97
C HIS A 259 -22.29 -19.75 19.64
N TRP A 260 -23.55 -19.62 19.26
CA TRP A 260 -23.95 -18.88 18.05
C TRP A 260 -23.99 -17.38 18.30
N ARG A 261 -24.33 -16.95 19.52
CA ARG A 261 -24.56 -15.52 19.79
C ARG A 261 -24.27 -15.09 21.22
N HIS A 262 -24.79 -15.81 22.19
CA HIS A 262 -24.86 -15.41 23.59
C HIS A 262 -23.59 -15.75 24.38
N ASN A 263 -23.43 -15.10 25.53
CA ASN A 263 -22.49 -15.56 26.56
C ASN A 263 -23.01 -16.81 27.28
N ALA A 264 -22.28 -17.31 28.28
CA ALA A 264 -22.73 -18.44 29.10
C ALA A 264 -23.96 -18.11 29.99
N GLY A 265 -24.30 -16.83 30.16
CA GLY A 265 -25.53 -16.38 30.81
C GLY A 265 -26.78 -16.40 29.93
N GLY A 266 -26.65 -16.76 28.63
CA GLY A 266 -27.77 -16.82 27.69
C GLY A 266 -28.25 -15.45 27.21
N LEU A 267 -27.38 -14.43 27.19
CA LEU A 267 -27.69 -13.10 26.67
C LEU A 267 -26.71 -12.67 25.57
N ASP A 268 -27.23 -11.98 24.56
CA ASP A 268 -26.43 -11.22 23.58
C ASP A 268 -25.77 -10.03 24.31
N LEU A 269 -24.44 -10.05 24.46
CA LEU A 269 -23.72 -8.99 25.15
C LEU A 269 -23.86 -7.62 24.46
N ASN A 270 -24.07 -7.59 23.13
CA ASN A 270 -24.37 -6.36 22.39
C ASN A 270 -25.86 -5.97 22.46
N ARG A 271 -26.61 -6.49 23.43
CA ARG A 271 -27.93 -6.00 23.86
C ARG A 271 -27.96 -5.58 25.33
N ASP A 272 -26.83 -5.71 26.02
CA ASP A 272 -26.73 -5.48 27.47
C ASP A 272 -26.07 -4.15 27.84
N TRP A 273 -25.58 -3.38 26.85
CA TRP A 273 -25.01 -2.06 27.11
C TRP A 273 -26.09 -1.09 27.63
N GLY A 274 -25.79 -0.44 28.75
CA GLY A 274 -26.71 0.47 29.46
C GLY A 274 -27.29 -0.15 30.74
N ASN A 275 -27.82 -1.37 30.66
CA ASN A 275 -28.35 -2.08 31.84
C ASN A 275 -27.28 -2.89 32.58
N PHE A 276 -26.25 -3.36 31.87
CA PHE A 276 -25.09 -4.07 32.41
C PHE A 276 -25.49 -5.24 33.33
N THR A 277 -26.39 -6.08 32.84
CA THR A 277 -26.90 -7.22 33.61
C THR A 277 -25.96 -8.41 33.61
N GLN A 278 -25.05 -8.49 32.64
CA GLN A 278 -24.07 -9.56 32.51
C GLN A 278 -22.73 -9.16 33.17
N PRO A 279 -22.04 -10.12 33.80
CA PRO A 279 -20.78 -9.83 34.48
C PRO A 279 -19.68 -9.31 33.53
N GLU A 280 -19.68 -9.73 32.26
CA GLU A 280 -18.73 -9.28 31.25
C GLU A 280 -18.84 -7.77 30.96
N THR A 281 -20.05 -7.30 30.62
CA THR A 281 -20.32 -5.88 30.33
C THR A 281 -20.25 -5.03 31.60
N ALA A 282 -20.66 -5.56 32.75
CA ALA A 282 -20.55 -4.88 34.05
C ALA A 282 -19.10 -4.68 34.50
N ALA A 283 -18.21 -5.64 34.18
CA ALA A 283 -16.78 -5.52 34.42
C ALA A 283 -16.18 -4.38 33.60
N VAL A 284 -16.49 -4.33 32.30
CA VAL A 284 -16.08 -3.22 31.44
C VAL A 284 -16.64 -1.91 31.97
N ARG A 285 -17.94 -1.85 32.32
CA ARG A 285 -18.55 -0.64 32.88
C ARG A 285 -17.85 -0.16 34.15
N SER A 286 -17.51 -1.07 35.07
CA SER A 286 -16.81 -0.73 36.31
C SER A 286 -15.41 -0.18 36.02
N PHE A 287 -14.68 -0.78 35.08
CA PHE A 287 -13.40 -0.24 34.62
C PHE A 287 -13.55 1.16 34.01
N LEU A 288 -14.57 1.37 33.17
CA LEU A 288 -14.89 2.68 32.60
C LEU A 288 -15.24 3.71 33.67
N ASP A 289 -15.88 3.32 34.77
CA ASP A 289 -16.13 4.21 35.92
C ASP A 289 -14.87 4.60 36.70
N GLU A 290 -13.83 3.76 36.69
CA GLU A 290 -12.58 4.04 37.38
C GLU A 290 -11.72 5.10 36.67
N ILE A 291 -11.78 5.17 35.34
CA ILE A 291 -10.95 6.08 34.52
C ILE A 291 -11.60 7.47 34.28
N ASP A 292 -12.60 7.84 35.10
CA ASP A 292 -13.33 9.14 35.11
C ASP A 292 -13.63 9.73 33.73
N LEU A 293 -14.55 9.09 33.01
CA LEU A 293 -14.81 9.32 31.58
C LEU A 293 -15.71 10.51 31.25
N SER A 294 -16.14 11.30 32.23
CA SER A 294 -17.18 12.32 32.01
C SER A 294 -16.75 13.50 31.11
N SER A 295 -15.50 13.53 30.62
CA SER A 295 -15.04 14.53 29.63
C SER A 295 -13.86 14.10 28.74
N ARG A 296 -13.47 12.81 28.67
CA ARG A 296 -12.15 12.44 28.09
C ARG A 296 -12.04 11.15 27.26
N VAL A 297 -13.14 10.45 26.98
CA VAL A 297 -13.14 9.50 25.85
C VAL A 297 -13.34 10.30 24.56
N ARG A 298 -12.65 9.93 23.48
CA ARG A 298 -12.73 10.64 22.20
C ARG A 298 -13.11 9.77 20.99
N LEU A 299 -13.05 8.44 21.14
CA LEU A 299 -13.41 7.48 20.10
C LEU A 299 -13.76 6.13 20.72
N MET A 300 -14.76 5.46 20.15
CA MET A 300 -15.00 4.04 20.39
C MET A 300 -15.19 3.31 19.05
N LEU A 301 -14.39 2.27 18.84
CA LEU A 301 -14.53 1.33 17.72
C LEU A 301 -14.92 -0.05 18.25
N ASP A 302 -15.94 -0.66 17.66
CA ASP A 302 -16.41 -2.01 18.00
C ASP A 302 -16.34 -2.93 16.79
N PHE A 303 -15.57 -4.02 16.88
CA PHE A 303 -15.28 -4.93 15.79
C PHE A 303 -16.18 -6.18 15.84
N HIS A 304 -16.97 -6.35 14.79
CA HIS A 304 -18.00 -7.36 14.59
C HIS A 304 -17.86 -8.06 13.21
N SER A 305 -18.77 -8.99 12.91
CA SER A 305 -18.78 -9.68 11.62
C SER A 305 -20.17 -9.87 11.05
N THR A 306 -20.27 -9.61 9.74
CA THR A 306 -21.50 -9.76 8.96
C THR A 306 -21.19 -10.35 7.59
N ASN A 307 -22.15 -10.34 6.68
CA ASN A 307 -21.99 -10.91 5.33
C ASN A 307 -21.27 -9.97 4.34
N ARG A 308 -20.97 -8.73 4.72
CA ARG A 308 -20.35 -7.70 3.88
C ARG A 308 -19.53 -6.72 4.72
N ASP A 309 -18.56 -6.04 4.12
CA ASP A 309 -17.76 -5.02 4.80
C ASP A 309 -18.55 -3.70 4.93
N VAL A 310 -18.92 -3.31 6.16
CA VAL A 310 -19.72 -2.10 6.43
C VAL A 310 -19.28 -1.41 7.73
N LEU A 311 -19.34 -0.07 7.74
CA LEU A 311 -19.12 0.75 8.95
C LEU A 311 -20.45 1.34 9.39
N TYR A 312 -20.97 0.94 10.55
CA TYR A 312 -22.14 1.62 11.10
C TYR A 312 -21.73 2.88 11.87
N ILE A 313 -22.01 4.03 11.27
CA ILE A 313 -21.63 5.38 11.75
C ILE A 313 -22.84 6.17 12.26
N GLN A 314 -22.61 7.22 13.07
CA GLN A 314 -23.65 8.19 13.47
C GLN A 314 -24.21 8.93 12.25
N MET A 315 -25.36 9.62 12.40
CA MET A 315 -25.86 10.51 11.35
C MET A 315 -24.93 11.72 11.23
N GLU A 316 -24.75 12.28 10.03
CA GLU A 316 -23.93 13.49 9.85
C GLU A 316 -24.41 14.67 10.72
N SER A 317 -25.72 14.75 11.00
CA SER A 317 -26.31 15.79 11.84
C SER A 317 -26.17 15.58 13.35
N ASP A 318 -25.65 14.43 13.79
CA ASP A 318 -25.52 14.09 15.21
C ASP A 318 -24.35 14.88 15.84
N PRO A 319 -24.59 15.69 16.88
CA PRO A 319 -23.52 16.43 17.53
C PRO A 319 -22.58 15.47 18.26
N MET A 320 -21.29 15.52 17.95
CA MET A 320 -20.27 14.69 18.58
C MET A 320 -18.98 15.48 18.85
N ASP A 321 -18.19 15.00 19.80
CA ASP A 321 -16.86 15.50 20.13
C ASP A 321 -15.82 14.38 19.94
N PRO A 322 -14.82 14.51 19.05
CA PRO A 322 -14.53 15.67 18.18
C PRO A 322 -15.60 15.94 17.10
N GLU A 323 -15.83 17.22 16.79
CA GLU A 323 -16.72 17.63 15.68
C GLU A 323 -16.17 17.12 14.34
N ASN A 324 -17.05 16.74 13.41
CA ASN A 324 -16.73 16.26 12.06
C ASN A 324 -15.79 15.04 11.98
N PHE A 325 -15.53 14.34 13.09
CA PHE A 325 -14.62 13.18 13.10
C PHE A 325 -14.92 12.19 11.97
N ILE A 326 -16.18 11.80 11.80
CA ILE A 326 -16.54 10.72 10.87
C ILE A 326 -16.28 11.13 9.41
N SER A 327 -16.63 12.36 9.01
CA SER A 327 -16.38 12.84 7.65
C SER A 327 -14.89 12.95 7.38
N ASP A 328 -14.16 13.60 8.28
CA ASP A 328 -12.75 13.90 8.11
C ASP A 328 -11.92 12.61 8.14
N TRP A 329 -12.27 11.68 9.03
CA TRP A 329 -11.64 10.37 9.11
C TRP A 329 -11.89 9.53 7.86
N LEU A 330 -13.10 9.53 7.29
CA LEU A 330 -13.38 8.83 6.02
C LEU A 330 -12.70 9.50 4.82
N ASP A 331 -12.54 10.82 4.83
CA ASP A 331 -11.78 11.54 3.80
C ASP A 331 -10.29 11.18 3.87
N LEU A 332 -9.72 11.10 5.07
CA LEU A 332 -8.34 10.62 5.27
C LEU A 332 -8.16 9.19 4.77
N VAL A 333 -9.09 8.28 5.09
CA VAL A 333 -9.09 6.91 4.56
C VAL A 333 -9.16 6.91 3.03
N SER A 334 -9.97 7.81 2.44
CA SER A 334 -10.10 7.95 0.99
C SER A 334 -8.81 8.40 0.30
N VAL A 335 -8.07 9.31 0.94
CA VAL A 335 -6.77 9.79 0.44
C VAL A 335 -5.71 8.69 0.51
N GLN A 336 -5.75 7.88 1.57
CA GLN A 336 -4.75 6.85 1.82
C GLN A 336 -5.01 5.56 1.01
N ALA A 337 -6.27 5.16 0.84
CA ALA A 337 -6.65 3.95 0.12
C ALA A 337 -6.36 4.05 -1.39
N VAL A 338 -5.68 3.04 -1.95
CA VAL A 338 -5.25 3.03 -3.37
C VAL A 338 -6.37 2.52 -4.30
N ASP A 339 -7.27 1.69 -3.78
CA ASP A 339 -8.39 1.09 -4.50
C ASP A 339 -9.72 1.32 -3.78
N HIS A 340 -10.79 1.44 -4.58
CA HIS A 340 -12.16 1.51 -4.11
C HIS A 340 -12.86 0.18 -4.42
N ASN A 341 -13.80 -0.25 -3.57
CA ASN A 341 -14.65 -1.38 -3.94
C ASN A 341 -15.55 -1.03 -5.15
N GLU A 342 -16.30 -2.01 -5.63
CA GLU A 342 -17.24 -1.88 -6.76
C GLU A 342 -18.26 -0.72 -6.59
N ASN A 343 -18.50 -0.30 -5.35
CA ASN A 343 -19.42 0.79 -4.99
C ASN A 343 -18.71 2.14 -4.77
N GLY A 344 -17.40 2.21 -5.01
CA GLY A 344 -16.61 3.45 -4.89
C GLY A 344 -16.22 3.82 -3.47
N TYR A 345 -16.19 2.89 -2.52
CA TYR A 345 -15.78 3.16 -1.13
C TYR A 345 -14.31 2.80 -0.87
N PRO A 346 -13.57 3.66 -0.15
CA PRO A 346 -12.15 3.47 0.13
C PRO A 346 -11.93 2.31 1.10
N ALA A 347 -10.85 1.55 0.88
CA ALA A 347 -10.52 0.35 1.66
C ALA A 347 -11.63 -0.73 1.70
N GLY A 348 -12.63 -0.60 0.83
CA GLY A 348 -13.71 -1.56 0.61
C GLY A 348 -14.81 -1.65 1.67
N PHE A 349 -14.82 -0.80 2.70
CA PHE A 349 -15.91 -0.75 3.69
C PHE A 349 -16.97 0.29 3.32
N GLU A 350 -18.24 -0.10 3.27
CA GLU A 350 -19.36 0.82 3.01
C GLU A 350 -19.76 1.58 4.29
N PRO A 351 -19.68 2.92 4.34
CA PRO A 351 -20.24 3.68 5.45
C PRO A 351 -21.77 3.64 5.40
N ALA A 352 -22.39 3.26 6.51
CA ALA A 352 -23.83 3.16 6.68
C ALA A 352 -24.29 3.94 7.91
N GLU A 353 -24.88 5.11 7.67
CA GLU A 353 -25.50 5.92 8.71
C GLU A 353 -26.67 5.18 9.37
N ARG A 354 -26.74 5.25 10.69
CA ARG A 354 -27.82 4.64 11.48
C ARG A 354 -28.28 5.62 12.55
N GLU A 355 -29.58 5.92 12.52
CA GLU A 355 -30.24 6.67 13.58
C GLU A 355 -30.07 5.98 14.94
N LEU A 356 -29.96 6.80 15.98
CA LEU A 356 -29.87 6.34 17.35
C LEU A 356 -31.14 5.55 17.74
N SER A 357 -30.97 4.30 18.15
CA SER A 357 -32.07 3.44 18.60
C SER A 357 -32.04 3.22 20.11
N ASP A 358 -33.14 2.70 20.68
CA ASP A 358 -33.21 2.31 22.10
C ASP A 358 -32.61 0.92 22.38
N LEU A 359 -31.94 0.32 21.39
CA LEU A 359 -31.21 -0.94 21.58
C LEU A 359 -29.99 -0.72 22.47
N GLY A 360 -29.73 -1.66 23.38
CA GLY A 360 -28.56 -1.66 24.27
C GLY A 360 -27.27 -2.10 23.58
N THR A 361 -26.89 -1.44 22.48
CA THR A 361 -25.62 -1.68 21.78
C THR A 361 -24.51 -0.80 22.34
N SER A 362 -23.26 -1.23 22.18
CA SER A 362 -22.06 -0.45 22.52
C SER A 362 -22.11 0.94 21.87
N LYS A 363 -22.30 1.00 20.54
CA LYS A 363 -22.42 2.23 19.75
C LYS A 363 -23.43 3.21 20.35
N ASN A 364 -24.64 2.73 20.66
CA ASN A 364 -25.68 3.58 21.24
C ASN A 364 -25.31 4.05 22.65
N TYR A 365 -24.74 3.17 23.47
CA TYR A 365 -24.34 3.49 24.83
C TYR A 365 -23.23 4.55 24.88
N PHE A 366 -22.14 4.36 24.12
CA PHE A 366 -21.01 5.29 24.13
C PHE A 366 -21.41 6.67 23.58
N TYR A 367 -22.18 6.72 22.49
CA TYR A 367 -22.69 7.99 21.97
C TYR A 367 -23.65 8.67 22.96
N ARG A 368 -24.63 7.96 23.54
CA ARG A 368 -25.58 8.55 24.52
C ARG A 368 -24.89 9.04 25.80
N THR A 369 -23.84 8.33 26.22
CA THR A 369 -23.18 8.60 27.51
C THR A 369 -22.13 9.69 27.38
N TYR A 370 -21.37 9.72 26.27
CA TYR A 370 -20.20 10.57 26.12
C TYR A 370 -20.29 11.57 24.97
N GLY A 371 -21.23 11.41 24.03
CA GLY A 371 -21.34 12.28 22.86
C GLY A 371 -20.15 12.16 21.90
N ILE A 372 -19.56 10.97 21.78
CA ILE A 372 -18.34 10.72 20.99
C ILE A 372 -18.63 9.93 19.70
N PRO A 373 -17.76 10.01 18.68
CA PRO A 373 -17.77 9.08 17.57
C PRO A 373 -17.72 7.63 18.05
N SER A 374 -18.72 6.85 17.65
CA SER A 374 -18.93 5.48 18.13
C SER A 374 -19.25 4.58 16.93
N ILE A 375 -18.26 3.88 16.41
CA ILE A 375 -18.33 3.22 15.10
C ILE A 375 -18.29 1.71 15.28
N THR A 376 -19.18 1.00 14.59
CA THR A 376 -19.15 -0.46 14.52
C THR A 376 -18.54 -0.90 13.19
N PHE A 377 -17.38 -1.55 13.25
CA PHE A 377 -16.74 -2.22 12.14
C PHE A 377 -17.37 -3.59 11.96
N GLU A 378 -18.00 -3.84 10.82
CA GLU A 378 -18.58 -5.14 10.50
C GLU A 378 -17.84 -5.72 9.29
N THR A 379 -16.99 -6.70 9.56
CA THR A 379 -16.15 -7.34 8.55
C THR A 379 -16.87 -8.54 7.95
N GLY A 380 -16.81 -8.68 6.62
CA GLY A 380 -17.45 -9.74 5.86
C GLY A 380 -16.92 -11.13 6.20
N ASP A 381 -17.81 -12.12 6.34
CA ASP A 381 -17.49 -13.52 6.63
C ASP A 381 -16.44 -14.11 5.66
N ASN A 382 -16.53 -13.71 4.38
CA ASN A 382 -15.68 -14.16 3.29
C ASN A 382 -14.63 -13.13 2.87
N VAL A 383 -14.30 -12.17 3.75
CA VAL A 383 -13.24 -11.21 3.45
C VAL A 383 -11.93 -11.93 3.16
N ASP A 384 -11.22 -11.49 2.13
CA ASP A 384 -9.89 -12.01 1.82
C ASP A 384 -8.93 -11.71 2.98
N ARG A 385 -8.34 -12.76 3.53
CA ARG A 385 -7.47 -12.67 4.72
C ARG A 385 -6.14 -11.99 4.39
N ASP A 386 -5.68 -12.09 3.14
CA ASP A 386 -4.38 -11.55 2.72
C ASP A 386 -4.42 -10.04 2.52
N THR A 387 -5.56 -9.49 2.09
CA THR A 387 -5.74 -8.05 1.88
C THR A 387 -6.26 -7.31 3.12
N LEU A 388 -6.79 -8.04 4.10
CA LEU A 388 -7.39 -7.44 5.31
C LEU A 388 -6.41 -6.53 6.09
N PRO A 389 -5.13 -6.90 6.33
CA PRO A 389 -4.19 -6.02 7.03
C PRO A 389 -3.97 -4.67 6.35
N GLU A 390 -3.78 -4.66 5.03
CA GLU A 390 -3.62 -3.43 4.26
C GLU A 390 -4.89 -2.57 4.29
N ARG A 391 -6.08 -3.20 4.20
CA ARG A 391 -7.33 -2.46 4.27
C ARG A 391 -7.52 -1.78 5.62
N LEU A 392 -7.12 -2.43 6.71
CA LEU A 392 -7.25 -1.87 8.07
C LEU A 392 -6.16 -0.85 8.38
N SER A 393 -4.98 -0.90 7.74
CA SER A 393 -3.93 0.10 7.94
C SER A 393 -4.39 1.51 7.54
N PHE A 394 -5.17 1.64 6.47
CA PHE A 394 -5.75 2.95 6.09
C PHE A 394 -6.63 3.55 7.20
N PHE A 395 -7.37 2.73 7.93
CA PHE A 395 -8.21 3.21 9.03
C PHE A 395 -7.39 3.60 10.27
N SER A 396 -6.37 2.82 10.63
CA SER A 396 -5.48 3.11 11.77
C SER A 396 -4.62 4.34 11.51
N GLN A 397 -4.06 4.49 10.31
CA GLN A 397 -3.31 5.67 9.89
C GLN A 397 -4.21 6.92 9.90
N ALA A 398 -5.42 6.84 9.33
CA ALA A 398 -6.38 7.93 9.39
C ALA A 398 -6.77 8.29 10.84
N THR A 399 -6.86 7.32 11.75
CA THR A 399 -7.11 7.60 13.18
C THR A 399 -5.95 8.38 13.82
N ILE A 400 -4.70 7.97 13.57
CA ILE A 400 -3.52 8.71 14.06
C ILE A 400 -3.53 10.13 13.48
N GLU A 401 -3.66 10.24 12.17
CA GLU A 401 -3.58 11.51 11.43
C GLU A 401 -4.69 12.48 11.88
N PHE A 402 -5.92 12.01 12.04
CA PHE A 402 -7.01 12.83 12.56
C PHE A 402 -6.64 13.44 13.93
N PHE A 403 -6.21 12.62 14.89
CA PHE A 403 -5.92 13.12 16.24
C PHE A 403 -4.61 13.91 16.34
N VAL A 404 -3.65 13.72 15.43
CA VAL A 404 -2.49 14.60 15.28
C VAL A 404 -2.90 15.96 14.73
N ASN A 405 -3.76 15.99 13.72
CA ASN A 405 -4.27 17.22 13.10
C ASN A 405 -5.19 17.99 14.05
N GLU A 406 -6.10 17.30 14.74
CA GLU A 406 -6.99 17.88 15.73
C GLU A 406 -6.21 18.49 16.89
N TRP A 407 -5.16 17.81 17.36
CA TRP A 407 -4.25 18.40 18.34
C TRP A 407 -3.60 19.69 17.82
N SER A 408 -3.12 19.66 16.57
CA SER A 408 -2.53 20.84 15.92
C SER A 408 -3.49 22.04 15.93
N LEU A 409 -4.80 21.79 15.75
CA LEU A 409 -5.87 22.79 15.84
C LEU A 409 -6.12 23.29 17.29
N ASP A 410 -6.15 22.41 18.31
CA ASP A 410 -6.29 22.85 19.72
C ASP A 410 -5.06 23.68 20.20
N THR A 411 -3.86 23.39 19.68
CA THR A 411 -2.68 24.22 19.92
C THR A 411 -2.77 25.60 19.25
N GLN A 412 -3.47 25.73 18.12
CA GLN A 412 -3.67 27.02 17.45
C GLN A 412 -4.33 28.05 18.37
N GLU A 413 -5.25 27.66 19.25
CA GLU A 413 -5.97 28.62 20.10
C GLU A 413 -5.10 29.33 21.15
N ARG A 414 -3.92 28.78 21.48
CA ARG A 414 -3.06 29.24 22.58
C ARG A 414 -2.01 30.29 22.17
N GLY A 415 -1.78 30.54 20.88
CA GLY A 415 -0.66 31.37 20.38
C GLY A 415 -0.91 32.87 20.25
N THR A 416 0.17 33.67 20.21
CA THR A 416 0.09 35.10 19.83
C THR A 416 -0.45 35.24 18.39
N PRO A 417 -1.07 36.37 17.99
CA PRO A 417 -1.66 36.53 16.65
C PRO A 417 -0.67 36.26 15.51
N ILE A 418 0.63 36.52 15.72
CA ILE A 418 1.66 36.29 14.71
C ILE A 418 2.07 34.81 14.62
N CYS A 419 2.20 34.10 15.75
CA CYS A 419 2.50 32.66 15.74
C CYS A 419 1.36 31.92 15.02
N ARG A 420 0.11 32.28 15.31
CA ARG A 420 -1.09 31.72 14.66
C ARG A 420 -1.14 32.02 13.16
N THR A 421 -1.00 33.28 12.76
CA THR A 421 -1.10 33.68 11.34
C THR A 421 -0.11 32.92 10.44
N VAL A 422 1.09 32.62 10.92
CA VAL A 422 2.10 31.88 10.15
C VAL A 422 1.82 30.38 10.15
N TYR A 423 1.35 29.84 11.27
CA TYR A 423 0.97 28.44 11.40
C TYR A 423 -0.29 28.09 10.58
N ASP A 424 -1.26 28.99 10.49
CA ASP A 424 -2.53 28.80 9.77
C ASP A 424 -2.38 29.04 8.26
N ARG A 425 -1.36 29.77 7.83
CA ARG A 425 -1.06 30.06 6.41
C ARG A 425 0.15 29.28 5.89
N ARG A 426 0.37 28.09 6.45
CA ARG A 426 1.45 27.21 5.99
C ARG A 426 1.20 26.82 4.52
N GLU A 427 2.07 27.30 3.65
CA GLU A 427 2.17 26.85 2.27
C GLU A 427 3.37 25.90 2.15
N PRO A 428 3.29 24.83 1.34
CA PRO A 428 4.44 23.97 1.08
C PRO A 428 5.64 24.79 0.61
N CYS A 429 6.82 24.54 1.17
CA CYS A 429 8.04 25.21 0.72
C CYS A 429 8.41 24.77 -0.70
N ASP A 430 8.60 25.74 -1.60
CA ASP A 430 8.92 25.51 -3.02
C ASP A 430 10.13 26.31 -3.51
N ASP A 431 10.74 27.14 -2.66
CA ASP A 431 11.85 27.98 -3.05
C ASP A 431 13.00 28.04 -2.03
N PHE A 432 14.08 28.68 -2.47
CA PHE A 432 15.31 28.81 -1.70
C PHE A 432 15.11 29.59 -0.38
N TYR A 433 14.24 30.60 -0.37
CA TYR A 433 14.00 31.41 0.83
C TYR A 433 13.25 30.58 1.88
N CYS A 434 12.20 29.87 1.49
CA CYS A 434 11.40 29.03 2.39
C CYS A 434 12.27 27.98 3.06
N PHE A 435 13.05 27.21 2.29
CA PHE A 435 13.96 26.21 2.85
C PHE A 435 15.09 26.82 3.70
N MET A 436 15.51 28.06 3.44
CA MET A 436 16.45 28.77 4.31
C MET A 436 15.82 29.15 5.65
N ILE A 437 14.53 29.50 5.67
CA ILE A 437 13.76 29.71 6.90
C ILE A 437 13.62 28.39 7.68
N GLU A 438 13.29 27.28 7.01
CA GLU A 438 13.24 25.95 7.64
C GLU A 438 14.58 25.54 8.25
N ALA A 439 15.68 25.78 7.53
CA ALA A 439 17.02 25.52 8.05
C ALA A 439 17.32 26.36 9.32
N ASN A 440 16.82 27.60 9.41
CA ASN A 440 16.96 28.43 10.60
C ASN A 440 16.06 27.95 11.76
N LYS A 441 14.82 27.52 11.46
CA LYS A 441 13.91 26.88 12.43
C LYS A 441 14.57 25.64 13.05
N ALA A 442 15.10 24.74 12.22
CA ALA A 442 15.81 23.55 12.69
C ALA A 442 17.03 23.90 13.55
N THR A 443 17.75 24.97 13.20
CA THR A 443 18.87 25.45 14.02
C THR A 443 18.43 26.01 15.36
N LEU A 444 17.33 26.76 15.40
CA LEU A 444 16.80 27.28 16.65
C LEU A 444 16.47 26.13 17.61
N VAL A 445 15.76 25.11 17.12
CA VAL A 445 15.37 23.92 17.89
C VAL A 445 16.63 23.18 18.39
N SER A 446 17.52 22.77 17.49
CA SER A 446 18.72 22.02 17.86
C SER A 446 19.65 22.81 18.79
N SER A 447 19.82 24.12 18.55
CA SER A 447 20.67 24.96 19.40
C SER A 447 20.06 25.24 20.78
N ALA A 448 18.73 25.23 20.89
CA ALA A 448 18.04 25.30 22.17
C ALA A 448 18.23 24.01 22.98
N GLU A 449 18.08 22.85 22.33
CA GLU A 449 18.32 21.54 22.94
C GLU A 449 19.76 21.40 23.45
N ASP A 450 20.75 21.86 22.67
CA ASP A 450 22.18 21.85 23.02
C ASP A 450 22.59 22.99 23.97
N SER A 451 21.66 23.83 24.43
CA SER A 451 21.92 25.01 25.27
C SER A 451 22.95 26.00 24.68
N ILE A 452 23.11 26.01 23.35
CA ILE A 452 23.91 27.00 22.61
C ILE A 452 23.18 28.34 22.60
N ILE A 453 21.86 28.30 22.43
CA ILE A 453 20.98 29.44 22.60
C ILE A 453 20.33 29.36 23.98
N SER A 454 20.39 30.45 24.75
CA SER A 454 19.74 30.53 26.05
C SER A 454 18.24 30.31 25.93
N SER A 455 17.66 29.43 26.75
CA SER A 455 16.22 29.13 26.76
C SER A 455 15.35 30.38 26.92
N ALA A 456 15.84 31.41 27.63
CA ALA A 456 15.14 32.69 27.78
C ALA A 456 15.00 33.50 26.48
N LYS A 457 15.77 33.19 25.44
CA LYS A 457 15.76 33.89 24.15
C LYS A 457 15.07 33.11 23.04
N VAL A 458 14.87 31.80 23.24
CA VAL A 458 14.27 30.90 22.24
C VAL A 458 12.88 31.40 21.79
N PRO A 459 11.96 31.81 22.68
CA PRO A 459 10.65 32.27 22.23
C PRO A 459 10.69 33.55 21.39
N LEU A 460 11.56 34.50 21.76
CA LEU A 460 11.79 35.72 20.99
C LEU A 460 12.34 35.41 19.58
N PHE A 461 13.28 34.46 19.48
CA PHE A 461 13.88 34.08 18.19
C PHE A 461 12.89 33.30 17.31
N ALA A 462 12.08 32.41 17.90
CA ALA A 462 11.00 31.73 17.18
C ALA A 462 10.01 32.75 16.62
N THR A 463 9.60 33.72 17.45
CA THR A 463 8.71 34.82 17.04
C THR A 463 9.31 35.63 15.89
N ALA A 464 10.60 35.99 15.95
CA ALA A 464 11.24 36.78 14.91
C ALA A 464 11.38 36.04 13.57
N ILE A 465 11.72 34.75 13.59
CA ILE A 465 11.78 33.92 12.37
C ILE A 465 10.39 33.86 11.71
N LEU A 466 9.34 33.59 12.50
CA LEU A 466 7.97 33.54 12.01
C LEU A 466 7.49 34.91 11.51
N GLN A 467 7.84 36.00 12.19
CA GLN A 467 7.53 37.37 11.75
C GLN A 467 8.17 37.75 10.41
N ASP A 468 9.43 37.39 10.16
CA ASP A 468 10.06 37.61 8.85
C ASP A 468 9.34 36.81 7.76
N SER A 469 9.06 35.53 8.03
CA SER A 469 8.32 34.65 7.13
C SER A 469 6.94 35.21 6.79
N ALA A 470 6.18 35.67 7.79
CA ALA A 470 4.85 36.27 7.61
C ALA A 470 4.89 37.49 6.68
N LYS A 471 5.90 38.35 6.84
CA LYS A 471 6.10 39.53 6.00
C LYS A 471 6.45 39.11 4.57
N ALA A 472 7.32 38.12 4.40
CA ALA A 472 7.73 37.61 3.10
C ALA A 472 6.62 36.86 2.35
N THR A 473 5.59 36.35 3.04
CA THR A 473 4.36 35.86 2.42
C THR A 473 3.52 37.00 1.84
N LEU A 474 3.51 38.17 2.48
CA LEU A 474 2.74 39.34 2.00
C LEU A 474 3.49 40.18 0.95
N ASP A 475 4.81 40.12 0.96
CA ASP A 475 5.69 40.86 0.06
C ASP A 475 6.81 39.95 -0.45
N SER A 476 6.64 39.48 -1.70
CA SER A 476 7.59 38.56 -2.32
C SER A 476 8.98 39.19 -2.58
N ASP A 477 9.11 40.51 -2.58
CA ASP A 477 10.41 41.20 -2.71
C ASP A 477 11.32 40.94 -1.49
N LEU A 478 10.76 40.51 -0.36
CA LEU A 478 11.52 40.14 0.84
C LEU A 478 12.14 38.74 0.75
N ARG A 479 11.65 37.90 -0.16
CA ARG A 479 12.15 36.54 -0.38
C ARG A 479 13.53 36.62 -1.04
N THR A 480 14.55 36.12 -0.36
CA THR A 480 15.94 36.22 -0.80
C THR A 480 16.66 34.89 -0.64
N SER A 481 17.57 34.58 -1.57
CA SER A 481 18.50 33.45 -1.45
C SER A 481 19.81 33.82 -0.75
N ASN A 482 19.97 35.08 -0.33
CA ASN A 482 21.19 35.57 0.30
C ASN A 482 21.00 35.73 1.81
N TYR A 483 21.62 34.86 2.59
CA TYR A 483 21.60 34.92 4.05
C TYR A 483 22.06 36.28 4.61
N ALA A 484 22.99 36.96 3.94
CA ALA A 484 23.48 38.27 4.38
C ALA A 484 22.43 39.40 4.25
N VAL A 485 21.33 39.14 3.55
CA VAL A 485 20.16 40.04 3.48
C VAL A 485 19.10 39.63 4.51
N LEU A 486 18.97 38.34 4.81
CA LEU A 486 18.04 37.82 5.82
C LEU A 486 18.49 38.16 7.26
N GLU A 487 19.76 37.93 7.60
CA GLU A 487 20.26 38.08 8.97
C GLU A 487 20.04 39.49 9.55
N PRO A 488 20.31 40.60 8.83
CA PRO A 488 19.99 41.94 9.33
C PRO A 488 18.53 42.13 9.69
N ARG A 489 17.58 41.55 8.94
CA ARG A 489 16.15 41.65 9.24
C ARG A 489 15.78 40.90 10.52
N LEU A 490 16.38 39.75 10.74
CA LEU A 490 16.21 39.00 11.99
C LEU A 490 16.80 39.77 13.18
N ILE A 491 17.97 40.41 13.00
CA ILE A 491 18.59 41.28 14.01
C ILE A 491 17.68 42.48 14.33
N ASP A 492 17.05 43.09 13.34
CA ASP A 492 16.11 44.20 13.55
C ASP A 492 14.88 43.76 14.37
N LEU A 493 14.48 42.49 14.31
CA LEU A 493 13.32 41.95 15.02
C LEU A 493 13.63 41.48 16.45
N ALA A 494 14.80 40.89 16.71
CA ALA A 494 15.11 40.25 18.00
C ALA A 494 16.43 40.72 18.65
N GLY A 495 17.10 41.72 18.07
CA GLY A 495 18.39 42.23 18.51
C GLY A 495 19.58 41.37 18.07
N SER A 496 20.80 41.83 18.33
CA SER A 496 22.02 41.20 17.82
C SER A 496 22.26 39.76 18.30
N GLU A 497 21.64 39.34 19.40
CA GLU A 497 21.79 38.00 19.97
C GLU A 497 21.21 36.90 19.06
N ILE A 498 20.25 37.21 18.18
CA ILE A 498 19.67 36.25 17.22
C ILE A 498 20.69 35.75 16.18
N SER A 499 21.79 36.49 15.98
CA SER A 499 22.93 36.03 15.17
C SER A 499 23.55 34.72 15.70
N ALA A 500 23.21 34.32 16.93
CA ALA A 500 23.52 33.00 17.46
C ALA A 500 23.00 31.85 16.57
N LEU A 501 21.96 32.08 15.75
CA LEU A 501 21.52 31.13 14.72
C LEU A 501 22.61 30.80 13.69
N HIS A 502 23.64 31.64 13.53
CA HIS A 502 24.76 31.36 12.61
C HIS A 502 25.93 30.64 13.30
N ILE A 503 25.88 30.41 14.61
CA ILE A 503 26.95 29.73 15.34
C ILE A 503 27.11 28.30 14.83
N GLY A 504 28.35 27.93 14.57
CA GLY A 504 28.72 26.60 14.10
C GLY A 504 28.33 26.28 12.65
N ARG A 505 27.75 27.25 11.94
CA ARG A 505 27.30 27.13 10.56
C ARG A 505 28.08 28.06 9.63
N SER A 506 27.80 27.95 8.34
CA SER A 506 28.26 28.85 7.30
C SER A 506 27.12 29.14 6.32
N ARG A 507 27.40 29.99 5.34
CA ARG A 507 26.57 30.05 4.13
C ARG A 507 26.78 28.82 3.24
N GLN A 508 27.94 28.16 3.33
CA GLN A 508 28.26 27.01 2.47
C GLN A 508 27.40 25.79 2.79
N ASP A 509 27.36 25.35 4.03
CA ASP A 509 26.53 24.23 4.48
C ASP A 509 25.04 24.58 4.45
N LEU A 510 24.65 25.81 4.83
CA LEU A 510 23.26 26.27 4.67
C LEU A 510 22.80 26.18 3.22
N HIS A 511 23.53 26.81 2.29
CA HIS A 511 23.13 26.80 0.88
C HIS A 511 23.26 25.40 0.27
N GLY A 512 24.20 24.57 0.72
CA GLY A 512 24.30 23.17 0.32
C GLY A 512 23.07 22.37 0.75
N THR A 513 22.60 22.60 1.98
CA THR A 513 21.41 21.96 2.55
C THR A 513 20.16 22.36 1.78
N VAL A 514 19.95 23.67 1.58
CA VAL A 514 18.79 24.19 0.83
C VAL A 514 18.76 23.65 -0.60
N ARG A 515 19.91 23.58 -1.28
CA ARG A 515 19.98 22.99 -2.64
C ARG A 515 19.62 21.51 -2.66
N ARG A 516 19.99 20.75 -1.63
CA ARG A 516 19.60 19.34 -1.52
C ARG A 516 18.13 19.16 -1.18
N MET A 517 17.52 20.05 -0.39
CA MET A 517 16.07 20.05 -0.16
C MET A 517 15.30 20.35 -1.45
N LEU A 518 15.73 21.36 -2.22
CA LEU A 518 15.17 21.64 -3.55
C LEU A 518 15.34 20.45 -4.51
N ALA A 519 16.57 19.92 -4.61
CA ALA A 519 16.85 18.78 -5.47
C ALA A 519 16.06 17.54 -5.05
N ARG A 520 15.84 17.31 -3.75
CA ARG A 520 15.02 16.22 -3.22
C ARG A 520 13.58 16.34 -3.71
N GLN A 521 13.00 17.53 -3.65
CA GLN A 521 11.64 17.78 -4.15
C GLN A 521 11.58 17.57 -5.68
N ASP A 522 12.46 18.22 -6.43
CA ASP A 522 12.56 18.08 -7.89
C ASP A 522 12.72 16.61 -8.31
N TRP A 523 13.50 15.84 -7.55
CA TRP A 523 13.76 14.42 -7.80
C TRP A 523 12.50 13.57 -7.67
N LEU A 524 11.71 13.77 -6.61
CA LEU A 524 10.45 13.06 -6.38
C LEU A 524 9.38 13.47 -7.39
N GLU A 525 9.29 14.75 -7.75
CA GLU A 525 8.37 15.24 -8.77
C GLU A 525 8.69 14.68 -10.17
N LEU A 526 9.98 14.57 -10.52
CA LEU A 526 10.40 13.94 -11.76
C LEU A 526 10.13 12.43 -11.74
N LEU A 527 10.36 11.75 -10.61
CA LEU A 527 10.00 10.33 -10.47
C LEU A 527 8.49 10.13 -10.66
N GLN A 528 7.64 10.96 -10.07
CA GLN A 528 6.19 10.93 -10.30
C GLN A 528 5.87 10.99 -11.79
N GLN A 529 6.45 11.95 -12.52
CA GLN A 529 6.22 12.09 -13.97
C GLN A 529 6.74 10.90 -14.79
N VAL A 530 7.83 10.26 -14.37
CA VAL A 530 8.34 9.01 -14.97
C VAL A 530 7.36 7.87 -14.73
N LEU A 531 6.82 7.72 -13.51
CA LEU A 531 5.83 6.71 -13.17
C LEU A 531 4.50 6.94 -13.90
N ASP A 532 4.07 8.19 -14.07
CA ASP A 532 2.87 8.54 -14.83
C ASP A 532 3.03 8.23 -16.33
N ALA A 533 4.21 8.52 -16.90
CA ALA A 533 4.53 8.13 -18.27
C ALA A 533 4.54 6.60 -18.43
N ARG A 534 5.10 5.86 -17.46
CA ARG A 534 5.06 4.40 -17.40
C ARG A 534 3.62 3.88 -17.33
N LYS A 535 2.78 4.45 -16.47
CA LYS A 535 1.36 4.11 -16.37
C LYS A 535 0.65 4.31 -17.70
N GLY A 536 0.86 5.44 -18.36
CA GLY A 536 0.32 5.73 -19.69
C GLY A 536 0.74 4.70 -20.74
N LEU A 537 2.00 4.25 -20.73
CA LEU A 537 2.48 3.19 -21.61
C LEU A 537 1.77 1.85 -21.34
N LEU A 538 1.65 1.45 -20.07
CA LEU A 538 1.01 0.19 -19.68
C LEU A 538 -0.49 0.18 -19.99
N THR A 539 -1.17 1.32 -19.96
CA THR A 539 -2.55 1.43 -20.44
C THR A 539 -2.67 1.01 -21.91
N ILE A 540 -1.74 1.46 -22.76
CA ILE A 540 -1.73 1.08 -24.19
C ILE A 540 -1.35 -0.40 -24.37
N VAL A 541 -0.49 -0.95 -23.51
CA VAL A 541 -0.20 -2.40 -23.49
C VAL A 541 -1.49 -3.19 -23.27
N ALA A 542 -2.30 -2.80 -22.29
CA ALA A 542 -3.57 -3.47 -21.98
C ALA A 542 -4.56 -3.41 -23.16
N GLU A 543 -4.64 -2.26 -23.83
CA GLU A 543 -5.53 -2.06 -24.99
C GLU A 543 -5.11 -2.88 -26.22
N HIS A 544 -3.81 -3.11 -26.41
CA HIS A 544 -3.25 -3.74 -27.60
C HIS A 544 -2.64 -5.12 -27.37
N HIS A 545 -3.20 -5.82 -26.39
CA HIS A 545 -2.74 -7.13 -25.94
C HIS A 545 -2.61 -8.18 -27.05
N GLU A 546 -3.62 -8.26 -27.93
CA GLU A 546 -3.68 -9.23 -29.03
C GLU A 546 -3.33 -8.61 -30.40
N THR A 547 -2.93 -7.33 -30.43
CA THR A 547 -2.70 -6.62 -31.69
C THR A 547 -1.38 -7.07 -32.32
N VAL A 548 -1.46 -7.95 -33.32
CA VAL A 548 -0.28 -8.45 -34.04
C VAL A 548 0.29 -7.39 -34.98
N VAL A 549 1.60 -7.14 -34.87
CA VAL A 549 2.35 -6.12 -35.61
C VAL A 549 3.71 -6.66 -36.09
N PRO A 550 4.29 -6.11 -37.16
CA PRO A 550 5.65 -6.45 -37.57
C PRO A 550 6.69 -5.90 -36.58
N THR A 551 7.74 -6.67 -36.30
CA THR A 551 8.99 -6.14 -35.72
C THR A 551 9.97 -5.72 -36.81
N TYR A 552 10.95 -4.89 -36.47
CA TYR A 552 11.98 -4.45 -37.41
C TYR A 552 13.37 -4.67 -36.84
N THR A 553 14.23 -5.29 -37.64
CA THR A 553 15.68 -5.32 -37.38
C THR A 553 16.40 -4.69 -38.57
N HIS A 554 17.36 -3.82 -38.30
CA HIS A 554 18.01 -2.99 -39.34
C HIS A 554 17.01 -2.16 -40.20
N GLY A 555 15.82 -1.86 -39.68
CA GLY A 555 14.75 -1.15 -40.40
C GLY A 555 13.99 -2.01 -41.43
N VAL A 556 14.18 -3.33 -41.41
CA VAL A 556 13.51 -4.31 -42.27
C VAL A 556 12.58 -5.18 -41.42
N PRO A 557 11.36 -5.52 -41.89
CA PRO A 557 10.49 -6.44 -41.18
C PRO A 557 11.21 -7.75 -40.83
N ALA A 558 11.12 -8.17 -39.57
CA ALA A 558 11.66 -9.43 -39.08
C ALA A 558 10.50 -10.40 -38.84
N GLU A 559 10.15 -10.70 -37.59
CA GLU A 559 9.04 -11.60 -37.26
C GLU A 559 7.82 -10.82 -36.72
N PRO A 560 6.61 -11.36 -36.83
CA PRO A 560 5.43 -10.83 -36.14
C PRO A 560 5.58 -10.91 -34.62
N THR A 561 4.96 -9.96 -33.93
CA THR A 561 4.83 -9.91 -32.48
C THR A 561 3.47 -9.29 -32.12
N THR A 562 3.11 -9.20 -30.84
CA THR A 562 2.06 -8.28 -30.38
C THR A 562 2.63 -6.88 -30.12
N TYR A 563 1.82 -5.83 -30.29
CA TYR A 563 2.23 -4.47 -29.95
C TYR A 563 2.41 -4.31 -28.44
N ALA A 564 1.60 -5.02 -27.64
CA ALA A 564 1.81 -5.17 -26.21
C ALA A 564 3.23 -5.63 -25.86
N HIS A 565 3.78 -6.65 -26.54
CA HIS A 565 5.15 -7.11 -26.30
C HIS A 565 6.20 -6.01 -26.57
N ILE A 566 6.05 -5.21 -27.62
CA ILE A 566 6.94 -4.07 -27.90
C ILE A 566 6.83 -3.00 -26.80
N LEU A 567 5.61 -2.65 -26.41
CA LEU A 567 5.37 -1.61 -25.41
C LEU A 567 5.79 -2.03 -24.00
N LEU A 568 5.66 -3.32 -23.65
CA LEU A 568 6.18 -3.86 -22.40
C LEU A 568 7.70 -3.66 -22.30
N ALA A 569 8.45 -3.81 -23.39
CA ALA A 569 9.88 -3.53 -23.39
C ALA A 569 10.22 -2.06 -23.05
N TYR A 570 9.40 -1.10 -23.52
CA TYR A 570 9.51 0.29 -23.11
C TYR A 570 9.08 0.49 -21.64
N GLY A 571 7.98 -0.15 -21.22
CA GLY A 571 7.49 -0.13 -19.83
C GLY A 571 8.54 -0.62 -18.83
N GLU A 572 9.21 -1.74 -19.13
CA GLU A 572 10.33 -2.28 -18.36
C GLU A 572 11.58 -1.37 -18.41
N SER A 573 11.78 -0.62 -19.49
CA SER A 573 12.83 0.38 -19.51
C SER A 573 12.53 1.54 -18.55
N PHE A 574 11.27 1.97 -18.47
CA PHE A 574 10.81 2.97 -17.50
C PHE A 574 10.82 2.44 -16.08
N GLU A 575 10.52 1.16 -15.85
CA GLU A 575 10.71 0.47 -14.56
C GLU A 575 12.14 0.63 -14.07
N ARG A 576 13.12 0.21 -14.88
CA ARG A 576 14.54 0.32 -14.51
C ARG A 576 14.99 1.78 -14.34
N ILE A 577 14.34 2.73 -15.00
CA ILE A 577 14.59 4.15 -14.76
C ILE A 577 14.06 4.53 -13.38
N SER A 578 12.82 4.17 -13.04
CA SER A 578 12.24 4.44 -11.72
C SER A 578 13.04 3.80 -10.57
N GLU A 579 13.52 2.57 -10.73
CA GLU A 579 14.39 1.90 -9.75
C GLU A 579 15.64 2.74 -9.47
N ARG A 580 16.31 3.25 -10.51
CA ARG A 580 17.50 4.10 -10.33
C ARG A 580 17.19 5.44 -9.66
N PHE A 581 16.00 6.01 -9.89
CA PHE A 581 15.55 7.18 -9.12
C PHE A 581 15.40 6.84 -7.63
N GLN A 582 14.79 5.70 -7.30
CA GLN A 582 14.63 5.26 -5.90
C GLN A 582 15.98 4.97 -5.24
N GLU A 583 16.87 4.25 -5.92
CA GLU A 583 18.23 3.95 -5.46
C GLU A 583 19.05 5.24 -5.23
N GLY A 584 18.91 6.23 -6.12
CA GLY A 584 19.58 7.52 -6.03
C GLY A 584 19.06 8.43 -4.93
N PHE A 585 17.79 8.32 -4.57
CA PHE A 585 17.17 9.15 -3.56
C PHE A 585 17.92 9.12 -2.22
N SER A 586 18.35 7.93 -1.78
CA SER A 586 19.15 7.74 -0.55
C SER A 586 20.43 8.59 -0.47
N ARG A 587 21.02 8.95 -1.62
CA ARG A 587 22.22 9.80 -1.71
C ARG A 587 21.87 11.28 -1.81
N VAL A 588 20.74 11.60 -2.43
CA VAL A 588 20.23 12.97 -2.52
C VAL A 588 19.77 13.45 -1.15
N ASN A 589 19.06 12.59 -0.41
CA ASN A 589 18.46 12.87 0.90
C ASN A 589 19.46 12.75 2.08
N GLN A 590 20.69 13.22 1.87
CA GLN A 590 21.70 13.33 2.93
C GLN A 590 22.03 14.78 3.25
N SER A 591 22.01 15.14 4.53
CA SER A 591 22.20 16.52 4.99
C SER A 591 23.67 16.92 5.07
N PRO A 592 24.08 18.02 4.41
CA PRO A 592 25.39 18.61 4.63
C PRO A 592 25.39 19.57 5.82
N TYR A 593 24.26 19.75 6.50
CA TYR A 593 24.07 20.83 7.46
C TYR A 593 24.96 20.68 8.71
N GLY A 594 25.43 21.81 9.24
CA GLY A 594 26.38 21.84 10.36
C GLY A 594 27.83 21.45 10.00
N ALA A 595 28.15 21.25 8.71
CA ALA A 595 29.52 21.08 8.23
C ALA A 595 30.36 22.38 8.29
N GLY A 596 29.71 23.53 8.58
CA GLY A 596 30.34 24.83 8.59
C GLY A 596 30.84 25.20 7.20
N VAL A 597 32.07 25.70 7.10
CA VAL A 597 32.71 25.92 5.79
C VAL A 597 33.17 24.59 5.17
N GLY A 598 33.48 23.57 5.97
CA GLY A 598 34.06 22.31 5.53
C GLY A 598 34.84 21.54 6.61
N ASN A 599 34.99 22.12 7.80
CA ASN A 599 35.75 21.54 8.92
C ASN A 599 34.93 21.49 10.22
N THR A 600 33.59 21.53 10.12
CA THR A 600 32.70 21.73 11.28
C THR A 600 33.06 23.00 12.06
N SER A 601 32.68 23.06 13.34
CA SER A 601 32.90 24.18 14.24
C SER A 601 33.54 23.71 15.55
N GLY A 602 34.25 24.62 16.22
CA GLY A 602 34.69 24.39 17.59
C GLY A 602 33.54 24.34 18.61
N ILE A 603 32.36 24.83 18.22
CA ILE A 603 31.10 24.64 18.95
C ILE A 603 30.39 23.46 18.30
N ARG A 604 30.13 22.42 19.10
CA ARG A 604 29.55 21.16 18.64
C ARG A 604 28.05 21.34 18.39
N LEU A 605 27.64 21.28 17.11
CA LEU A 605 26.25 21.14 16.70
C LEU A 605 25.90 19.66 16.53
N ASP A 606 24.69 19.27 16.88
CA ASP A 606 24.15 17.95 16.52
C ASP A 606 23.67 17.94 15.05
N ARG A 607 24.56 17.48 14.16
CA ARG A 607 24.27 17.36 12.72
C ARG A 607 23.18 16.33 12.41
N ASN A 608 23.05 15.27 13.21
CA ASN A 608 22.01 14.25 13.00
C ASN A 608 20.63 14.81 13.38
N ARG A 609 20.57 15.56 14.47
CA ARG A 609 19.34 16.25 14.88
C ARG A 609 18.89 17.26 13.82
N LEU A 610 19.82 18.05 13.29
CA LEU A 610 19.58 18.99 12.19
C LEU A 610 19.08 18.29 10.93
N ALA A 611 19.67 17.14 10.56
CA ALA A 611 19.25 16.34 9.42
C ALA A 611 17.80 15.85 9.59
N LYS A 612 17.50 15.25 10.75
CA LYS A 612 16.18 14.71 11.07
C LYS A 612 15.08 15.77 11.07
N LEU A 613 15.35 16.95 11.65
CA LEU A 613 14.41 18.07 11.66
C LEU A 613 14.06 18.60 10.26
N LEU A 614 14.92 18.37 9.26
CA LEU A 614 14.72 18.81 7.88
C LEU A 614 14.30 17.66 6.94
N GLY A 615 13.95 16.49 7.51
CA GLY A 615 13.48 15.31 6.77
C GLY A 615 14.57 14.61 5.94
N PHE A 616 15.85 14.76 6.31
CA PHE A 616 16.94 13.98 5.72
C PHE A 616 17.09 12.63 6.41
N ASP A 617 17.44 11.59 5.66
CA ASP A 617 17.62 10.23 6.17
C ASP A 617 18.93 10.08 6.97
N ASP A 618 19.97 10.82 6.55
CA ASP A 618 21.29 10.78 7.17
C ASP A 618 22.07 12.08 6.92
N ILE A 619 23.29 12.18 7.44
CA ILE A 619 24.25 13.24 7.15
C ILE A 619 25.24 12.81 6.06
N VAL A 620 25.78 13.78 5.32
CA VAL A 620 27.06 13.57 4.62
C VAL A 620 28.16 13.62 5.67
N GLU A 621 28.68 12.47 6.07
CA GLU A 621 29.51 12.32 7.28
C GLU A 621 30.73 13.26 7.27
N ASN A 622 31.55 13.20 6.23
CA ASN A 622 32.75 14.02 6.13
C ASN A 622 32.37 15.49 5.82
N SER A 623 32.70 16.42 6.73
CA SER A 623 32.31 17.83 6.57
C SER A 623 32.94 18.52 5.34
N PHE A 624 34.12 18.06 4.91
CA PHE A 624 34.77 18.60 3.71
C PHE A 624 34.02 18.11 2.47
N ASP A 625 33.66 16.83 2.44
CA ASP A 625 32.83 16.23 1.39
C ASP A 625 31.44 16.87 1.29
N ALA A 626 30.75 17.02 2.44
CA ALA A 626 29.43 17.61 2.58
C ALA A 626 29.29 18.95 1.84
N ASN A 627 30.31 19.79 1.91
CA ASN A 627 30.30 21.11 1.29
C ASN A 627 30.99 21.17 -0.06
N PHE A 628 32.00 20.32 -0.29
CA PHE A 628 32.92 20.54 -1.40
C PHE A 628 32.92 19.49 -2.48
N VAL A 629 32.76 18.21 -2.13
CA VAL A 629 32.87 17.11 -3.09
C VAL A 629 31.46 16.63 -3.44
N SER A 630 30.70 16.05 -2.51
CA SER A 630 29.34 15.53 -2.74
C SER A 630 28.31 16.50 -3.32
N SER A 631 28.58 17.81 -3.26
CA SER A 631 27.72 18.84 -3.86
C SER A 631 27.53 18.73 -5.39
N LEU A 632 28.31 17.88 -6.08
CA LEU A 632 28.15 17.56 -7.50
C LEU A 632 27.33 16.29 -7.77
N ASP A 633 27.22 15.37 -6.80
CA ASP A 633 26.73 14.01 -7.02
C ASP A 633 25.27 14.02 -7.49
N TYR A 634 24.38 14.68 -6.73
CA TYR A 634 22.95 14.71 -7.04
C TYR A 634 22.67 15.32 -8.43
N ALA A 635 23.43 16.34 -8.83
CA ALA A 635 23.26 17.00 -10.11
C ALA A 635 23.65 16.10 -11.28
N VAL A 636 24.79 15.41 -11.16
CA VAL A 636 25.31 14.50 -12.21
C VAL A 636 24.50 13.22 -12.29
N GLU A 637 24.07 12.67 -11.14
CA GLU A 637 23.18 11.50 -11.10
C GLU A 637 21.84 11.85 -11.77
N LEU A 638 21.20 12.97 -11.40
CA LEU A 638 19.94 13.39 -12.03
C LEU A 638 20.09 13.63 -13.55
N ALA A 639 21.18 14.27 -13.97
CA ALA A 639 21.51 14.46 -15.37
C ALA A 639 21.63 13.12 -16.12
N SER A 640 22.26 12.12 -15.49
CA SER A 640 22.42 10.79 -16.07
C SER A 640 21.07 10.06 -16.20
N LEU A 641 20.21 10.16 -15.19
CA LEU A 641 18.86 9.58 -15.20
C LEU A 641 17.99 10.19 -16.31
N LEU A 642 17.89 11.52 -16.36
CA LEU A 642 17.10 12.21 -17.38
C LEU A 642 17.64 12.00 -18.79
N LYS A 643 18.97 11.93 -18.96
CA LYS A 643 19.60 11.58 -20.24
C LYS A 643 19.22 10.15 -20.67
N ASN A 644 19.20 9.19 -19.74
CA ASN A 644 18.74 7.83 -20.04
C ASN A 644 17.27 7.83 -20.49
N THR A 645 16.39 8.52 -19.75
CA THR A 645 14.98 8.68 -20.11
C THR A 645 14.81 9.29 -21.50
N ALA A 646 15.53 10.37 -21.82
CA ALA A 646 15.47 11.02 -23.12
C ALA A 646 15.92 10.12 -24.27
N LEU A 647 16.92 9.25 -24.05
CA LEU A 647 17.37 8.29 -25.04
C LEU A 647 16.31 7.21 -25.32
N VAL A 648 15.62 6.72 -24.29
CA VAL A 648 14.51 5.77 -24.44
C VAL A 648 13.33 6.42 -25.18
N VAL A 649 12.98 7.65 -24.80
CA VAL A 649 11.94 8.45 -25.49
C VAL A 649 12.29 8.65 -26.96
N ASN A 650 13.55 8.94 -27.30
CA ASN A 650 13.99 9.08 -28.69
C ASN A 650 13.85 7.78 -29.49
N GLN A 651 14.16 6.62 -28.89
CA GLN A 651 13.94 5.31 -29.53
C GLN A 651 12.45 5.07 -29.83
N PHE A 652 11.59 5.36 -28.86
CA PHE A 652 10.13 5.27 -29.01
C PHE A 652 9.63 6.18 -30.14
N VAL A 653 10.09 7.43 -30.15
CA VAL A 653 9.73 8.41 -31.18
C VAL A 653 10.13 7.92 -32.57
N GLU A 654 11.36 7.42 -32.73
CA GLU A 654 11.84 6.95 -34.04
C GLU A 654 11.07 5.70 -34.51
N ASN A 655 10.67 4.81 -33.59
CA ASN A 655 9.84 3.65 -33.94
C ASN A 655 8.56 4.07 -34.67
N ILE A 656 7.82 5.06 -34.14
CA ILE A 656 6.60 5.59 -34.76
C ILE A 656 6.91 6.42 -36.02
N HIS A 657 7.92 7.29 -35.95
CA HIS A 657 8.30 8.17 -37.06
C HIS A 657 8.68 7.37 -38.32
N SER A 658 9.36 6.24 -38.14
CA SER A 658 9.74 5.33 -39.22
C SER A 658 8.54 4.74 -39.97
N GLN A 659 7.40 4.55 -39.29
CA GLN A 659 6.16 4.08 -39.89
C GLN A 659 5.40 5.21 -40.58
N GLN A 660 5.31 6.39 -39.98
CA GLN A 660 4.54 7.51 -40.56
C GLN A 660 5.07 8.03 -41.91
N ARG A 661 6.33 7.72 -42.28
CA ARG A 661 6.84 8.02 -43.63
C ARG A 661 6.26 7.10 -44.71
N ASN A 662 5.68 5.96 -44.32
CA ASN A 662 5.00 5.04 -45.22
C ASN A 662 3.72 5.71 -45.74
N PRO A 663 3.41 5.66 -47.06
CA PRO A 663 2.15 6.16 -47.60
C PRO A 663 0.90 5.53 -46.99
N TRP A 664 1.03 4.34 -46.41
CA TRP A 664 -0.03 3.63 -45.71
C TRP A 664 0.53 3.00 -44.44
N PRO A 665 0.70 3.77 -43.34
CA PRO A 665 1.25 3.27 -42.10
C PRO A 665 0.22 2.43 -41.34
N TRP A 666 0.68 1.47 -40.54
CA TRP A 666 -0.17 0.75 -39.58
C TRP A 666 -0.24 1.43 -38.21
N ILE A 667 0.66 2.37 -37.92
CA ILE A 667 0.68 3.17 -36.69
C ILE A 667 0.95 4.64 -37.01
N TRP A 668 0.22 5.54 -36.37
CA TRP A 668 0.44 6.98 -36.49
C TRP A 668 -0.07 7.75 -35.27
N ILE A 669 0.43 8.97 -35.13
CA ILE A 669 -0.06 9.97 -34.18
C ILE A 669 -1.29 10.67 -34.75
N GLN A 670 -2.42 10.54 -34.07
CA GLN A 670 -3.66 11.26 -34.34
C GLN A 670 -3.65 12.60 -33.58
N PRO A 671 -3.46 13.73 -34.27
CA PRO A 671 -3.32 15.02 -33.62
C PRO A 671 -4.63 15.46 -32.98
N THR A 672 -4.57 15.97 -31.75
CA THR A 672 -5.72 16.57 -31.05
C THR A 672 -6.16 17.88 -31.68
N ASP A 673 -5.21 18.66 -32.21
CA ASP A 673 -5.46 19.87 -33.01
C ASP A 673 -5.15 19.59 -34.48
N ILE A 674 -6.22 19.35 -35.25
CA ILE A 674 -6.13 19.12 -36.68
C ILE A 674 -5.47 20.32 -37.39
N GLY A 675 -5.72 21.56 -36.95
CA GLY A 675 -5.21 22.79 -37.54
C GLY A 675 -3.69 22.87 -37.52
N ASP A 676 -3.08 22.58 -36.36
CA ASP A 676 -1.62 22.58 -36.18
C ASP A 676 -0.94 21.50 -37.05
N SER A 677 -1.58 20.35 -37.27
CA SER A 677 -1.00 19.27 -38.09
C SER A 677 -1.04 19.52 -39.61
N ARG A 678 -1.92 20.41 -40.12
CA ARG A 678 -2.13 20.59 -41.57
C ARG A 678 -0.98 21.35 -42.22
N SER A 679 -0.64 20.95 -43.44
CA SER A 679 0.12 21.83 -44.34
C SER A 679 -0.77 22.96 -44.86
N THR A 680 -0.21 24.16 -44.97
CA THR A 680 -0.89 25.32 -45.56
C THR A 680 -0.99 25.26 -47.09
N SER A 681 -0.25 24.36 -47.75
CA SER A 681 -0.19 24.24 -49.21
C SER A 681 -0.64 22.88 -49.76
N MET A 682 -0.57 21.81 -48.97
CA MET A 682 -0.86 20.44 -49.41
C MET A 682 -2.03 19.84 -48.61
N PRO A 683 -3.23 19.70 -49.19
CA PRO A 683 -4.43 19.28 -48.45
C PRO A 683 -4.34 17.91 -47.76
N GLN A 684 -3.60 16.97 -48.34
CA GLN A 684 -3.39 15.61 -47.83
C GLN A 684 -2.30 15.52 -46.76
N LYS A 685 -1.38 16.50 -46.67
CA LYS A 685 -0.19 16.40 -45.81
C LYS A 685 -0.55 16.69 -44.35
N ARG A 686 -0.37 15.69 -43.50
CA ARG A 686 -0.45 15.76 -42.03
C ARG A 686 0.96 15.59 -41.47
N ASN A 687 1.44 16.57 -40.71
CA ASN A 687 2.75 16.49 -40.08
C ASN A 687 2.59 16.02 -38.63
N PRO A 688 3.41 15.07 -38.16
CA PRO A 688 3.38 14.59 -36.78
C PRO A 688 4.13 15.56 -35.86
N ARG A 689 3.65 16.82 -35.76
CA ARG A 689 4.36 17.89 -35.05
C ARG A 689 4.59 17.59 -33.58
N ASP A 690 3.68 16.90 -32.92
CA ASP A 690 3.84 16.53 -31.52
C ASP A 690 4.97 15.50 -31.34
N LEU A 691 5.16 14.59 -32.31
CA LEU A 691 6.28 13.67 -32.36
C LEU A 691 7.61 14.40 -32.58
N ASP A 692 7.66 15.36 -33.52
CA ASP A 692 8.83 16.20 -33.77
C ASP A 692 9.22 17.04 -32.54
N ARG A 693 8.22 17.65 -31.89
CA ARG A 693 8.43 18.46 -30.67
C ARG A 693 8.91 17.62 -29.51
N LEU A 694 8.42 16.38 -29.36
CA LEU A 694 8.91 15.47 -28.34
C LEU A 694 10.37 15.10 -28.58
N ARG A 695 10.75 14.75 -29.82
CA ARG A 695 12.15 14.50 -30.18
C ARG A 695 13.05 15.69 -29.88
N THR A 696 12.60 16.90 -30.19
CA THR A 696 13.34 18.12 -29.85
C THR A 696 13.50 18.26 -28.34
N ALA A 697 12.42 18.10 -27.55
CA ALA A 697 12.49 18.19 -26.09
C ALA A 697 13.44 17.14 -25.47
N ALA A 698 13.44 15.91 -26.00
CA ALA A 698 14.39 14.87 -25.57
C ALA A 698 15.85 15.25 -25.89
N ASN A 699 16.10 15.84 -27.06
CA ASN A 699 17.44 16.34 -27.39
C ASN A 699 17.88 17.51 -26.50
N ASP A 700 16.94 18.39 -26.12
CA ASP A 700 17.21 19.48 -25.18
C ASP A 700 17.61 18.93 -23.80
N VAL A 701 16.96 17.87 -23.31
CA VAL A 701 17.36 17.17 -22.08
C VAL A 701 18.78 16.63 -22.18
N ILE A 702 19.13 15.97 -23.29
CA ILE A 702 20.48 15.42 -23.51
C ILE A 702 21.53 16.53 -23.47
N ALA A 703 21.29 17.63 -24.19
CA ALA A 703 22.20 18.78 -24.21
C ALA A 703 22.35 19.42 -22.82
N MET A 704 21.24 19.52 -22.07
CA MET A 704 21.23 20.08 -20.73
C MET A 704 21.97 19.20 -19.73
N ALA A 705 21.80 17.87 -19.82
CA ALA A 705 22.54 16.91 -19.02
C ALA A 705 24.06 16.99 -19.27
N ASP A 706 24.47 17.09 -20.54
CA ASP A 706 25.89 17.27 -20.89
C ASP A 706 26.42 18.62 -20.39
N ARG A 707 25.60 19.68 -20.39
CA ARG A 707 25.97 20.96 -19.79
C ARG A 707 26.26 20.82 -18.29
N VAL A 708 25.47 20.05 -17.54
CA VAL A 708 25.73 19.81 -16.11
C VAL A 708 27.09 19.15 -15.92
N ALA A 709 27.41 18.12 -16.70
CA ALA A 709 28.72 17.47 -16.66
C ALA A 709 29.87 18.43 -17.03
N LEU A 710 29.67 19.31 -18.02
CA LEU A 710 30.64 20.34 -18.38
C LEU A 710 30.78 21.43 -17.31
N ASN A 711 29.75 21.75 -16.54
CA ASN A 711 29.89 22.75 -15.48
C ASN A 711 30.70 22.24 -14.28
N VAL A 712 30.74 20.92 -14.06
CA VAL A 712 31.53 20.30 -12.99
C VAL A 712 32.94 19.89 -13.43
N HIS A 713 33.24 19.93 -14.74
CA HIS A 713 34.54 19.50 -15.27
C HIS A 713 35.67 20.51 -14.95
N ASN A 714 36.85 19.99 -14.62
CA ASN A 714 38.07 20.80 -14.47
C ASN A 714 37.92 21.98 -13.48
N VAL A 715 37.21 21.75 -12.38
CA VAL A 715 37.01 22.72 -11.28
C VAL A 715 37.57 22.16 -9.98
N ASP A 716 38.26 22.98 -9.19
CA ASP A 716 38.71 22.61 -7.84
C ASP A 716 37.53 22.48 -6.85
N ALA A 717 37.66 21.56 -5.89
CA ALA A 717 36.68 21.41 -4.82
C ALA A 717 36.56 22.73 -4.01
N GLY A 718 35.32 23.18 -3.75
CA GLY A 718 35.08 24.47 -3.08
C GLY A 718 34.59 25.61 -3.96
N MET A 719 34.77 25.53 -5.29
CA MET A 719 34.36 26.57 -6.23
C MET A 719 32.83 26.66 -6.41
N HIS A 720 32.35 27.81 -6.90
CA HIS A 720 30.92 28.12 -6.97
C HIS A 720 30.25 27.67 -8.28
N ASP A 721 31.02 27.50 -9.35
CA ASP A 721 30.57 27.34 -10.74
C ASP A 721 29.56 26.18 -10.91
N TYR A 722 29.83 25.03 -10.28
CA TYR A 722 28.96 23.85 -10.33
C TYR A 722 27.81 23.87 -9.32
N ARG A 723 27.81 24.80 -8.36
CA ARG A 723 26.80 24.92 -7.31
C ARG A 723 25.72 25.94 -7.62
N MET A 724 25.70 26.51 -8.83
CA MET A 724 24.66 27.47 -9.19
C MET A 724 23.32 26.74 -9.35
N ALA A 725 22.30 27.19 -8.60
CA ALA A 725 21.00 26.53 -8.55
C ALA A 725 20.32 26.42 -9.93
N ASN A 726 20.54 27.41 -10.79
CA ASN A 726 20.03 27.44 -12.16
C ASN A 726 20.56 26.29 -13.04
N ASN A 727 21.67 25.65 -12.69
CA ASN A 727 22.20 24.56 -13.51
C ASN A 727 21.30 23.32 -13.43
N VAL A 728 20.83 22.99 -12.24
CA VAL A 728 19.96 21.84 -11.97
C VAL A 728 18.50 22.17 -12.27
N SER A 729 18.01 23.35 -11.87
CA SER A 729 16.61 23.72 -12.12
C SER A 729 16.25 23.77 -13.61
N ASN A 730 17.16 24.26 -14.47
CA ASN A 730 16.95 24.26 -15.92
C ASN A 730 16.87 22.83 -16.49
N LEU A 731 17.63 21.88 -15.92
CA LEU A 731 17.58 20.47 -16.31
C LEU A 731 16.25 19.84 -15.90
N VAL A 732 15.81 20.11 -14.67
CA VAL A 732 14.51 19.67 -14.14
C VAL A 732 13.37 20.18 -15.03
N GLU A 733 13.34 21.49 -15.32
CA GLU A 733 12.33 22.09 -16.19
C GLU A 733 12.31 21.43 -17.59
N THR A 734 13.48 21.23 -18.19
CA THR A 734 13.60 20.60 -19.51
C THR A 734 13.12 19.14 -19.48
N GLY A 735 13.43 18.40 -18.40
CA GLY A 735 12.96 17.04 -18.15
C GLY A 735 11.43 16.96 -18.02
N THR A 736 10.85 17.84 -17.20
CA THR A 736 9.40 17.97 -17.01
C THR A 736 8.68 18.27 -18.32
N ILE A 737 9.22 19.18 -19.15
CA ILE A 737 8.66 19.49 -20.46
C ILE A 737 8.67 18.26 -21.38
N MET A 738 9.77 17.49 -21.39
CA MET A 738 9.88 16.26 -22.19
C MET A 738 8.85 15.22 -21.73
N LEU A 739 8.77 14.93 -20.43
CA LEU A 739 7.86 13.94 -19.86
C LEU A 739 6.39 14.32 -20.09
N THR A 740 6.03 15.58 -19.87
CA THR A 740 4.69 16.11 -20.18
C THR A 740 4.32 15.92 -21.65
N LYS A 741 5.26 16.22 -22.58
CA LYS A 741 5.03 15.99 -24.01
C LYS A 741 4.91 14.50 -24.34
N PHE A 742 5.68 13.65 -23.67
CA PHE A 742 5.62 12.21 -23.87
C PHE A 742 4.27 11.65 -23.43
N GLN A 743 3.82 11.96 -22.22
CA GLN A 743 2.49 11.60 -21.72
C GLN A 743 1.37 12.07 -22.66
N LYS A 744 1.46 13.31 -23.16
CA LYS A 744 0.52 13.81 -24.18
C LYS A 744 0.57 12.98 -25.48
N LEU A 745 1.74 12.57 -25.95
CA LEU A 745 1.89 11.80 -27.17
C LEU A 745 1.24 10.41 -27.04
N LEU A 746 1.35 9.77 -25.86
CA LEU A 746 0.78 8.45 -25.60
C LEU A 746 -0.73 8.41 -25.83
N THR A 747 -1.45 9.49 -25.53
CA THR A 747 -2.91 9.57 -25.76
C THR A 747 -3.31 9.78 -27.22
N GLN A 748 -2.35 9.94 -28.13
CA GLN A 748 -2.57 10.22 -29.55
C GLN A 748 -2.24 9.04 -30.46
N ILE A 749 -1.80 7.90 -29.92
CA ILE A 749 -1.36 6.76 -30.73
C ILE A 749 -2.60 6.07 -31.33
N PHE A 750 -2.59 5.91 -32.65
CA PHE A 750 -3.58 5.13 -33.37
C PHE A 750 -2.91 3.95 -34.07
N ILE A 751 -3.56 2.79 -34.03
CA ILE A 751 -3.09 1.54 -34.62
C ILE A 751 -4.17 0.95 -35.52
N ASP A 752 -3.76 0.49 -36.70
CA ASP A 752 -4.58 -0.27 -37.65
C ASP A 752 -4.06 -1.72 -37.71
N PRO A 753 -4.69 -2.66 -36.95
CA PRO A 753 -4.25 -4.05 -36.86
C PRO A 753 -4.27 -4.78 -38.21
N GLU A 754 -5.27 -4.49 -39.05
CA GLU A 754 -5.42 -5.14 -40.36
C GLU A 754 -4.32 -4.68 -41.31
N ARG A 755 -3.98 -3.40 -41.30
CA ARG A 755 -2.85 -2.89 -42.07
C ARG A 755 -1.53 -3.46 -41.57
N ALA A 756 -1.37 -3.71 -40.28
CA ALA A 756 -0.18 -4.36 -39.72
C ALA A 756 0.01 -5.79 -40.25
N ILE A 757 -1.06 -6.58 -40.30
CA ILE A 757 -1.05 -7.92 -40.91
C ILE A 757 -0.70 -7.86 -42.39
N GLN A 758 -1.27 -6.92 -43.15
CA GLN A 758 -0.90 -6.74 -44.56
C GLN A 758 0.59 -6.42 -44.76
N GLU A 759 1.25 -5.75 -43.81
CA GLU A 759 2.70 -5.52 -43.87
C GLU A 759 3.50 -6.79 -43.64
N ILE A 760 3.08 -7.58 -42.64
CA ILE A 760 3.67 -8.87 -42.30
C ILE A 760 3.62 -9.80 -43.52
N ASP A 761 2.45 -9.95 -44.14
CA ASP A 761 2.27 -10.85 -45.28
C ASP A 761 3.09 -10.43 -46.49
N ARG A 762 3.08 -9.13 -46.82
CA ARG A 762 3.87 -8.58 -47.95
C ARG A 762 5.38 -8.62 -47.73
N SER A 763 5.82 -8.71 -46.48
CA SER A 763 7.24 -8.80 -46.14
C SER A 763 7.75 -10.23 -46.04
N PHE A 764 6.86 -11.23 -46.13
CA PHE A 764 7.18 -12.64 -45.96
C PHE A 764 7.70 -12.99 -44.55
N ALA A 765 7.34 -12.18 -43.55
CA ALA A 765 7.85 -12.26 -42.18
C ALA A 765 7.50 -13.57 -41.46
N THR A 766 6.45 -14.28 -41.90
CA THR A 766 6.05 -15.59 -41.36
C THR A 766 6.82 -16.77 -41.93
N SER A 767 7.71 -16.55 -42.91
CA SER A 767 8.48 -17.63 -43.56
C SER A 767 9.38 -18.41 -42.57
N ALA A 768 9.90 -17.78 -41.52
CA ALA A 768 10.67 -18.50 -40.50
C ALA A 768 9.85 -19.62 -39.82
N GLN A 769 8.59 -19.34 -39.49
CA GLN A 769 7.66 -20.32 -38.91
C GLN A 769 7.43 -21.50 -39.86
N VAL A 770 7.31 -21.25 -41.17
CA VAL A 770 7.18 -22.32 -42.18
C VAL A 770 8.39 -23.26 -42.14
N THR A 771 9.60 -22.72 -42.01
CA THR A 771 10.82 -23.54 -41.90
C THR A 771 10.77 -24.41 -40.64
N GLU A 772 10.42 -23.86 -39.48
CA GLU A 772 10.33 -24.59 -38.21
C GLU A 772 9.25 -25.68 -38.23
N VAL A 773 8.10 -25.39 -38.84
CA VAL A 773 6.99 -26.32 -38.98
C VAL A 773 7.36 -27.50 -39.88
N LEU A 774 8.08 -27.27 -40.97
CA LEU A 774 8.56 -28.34 -41.85
C LEU A 774 9.58 -29.26 -41.18
N VAL A 775 10.45 -28.71 -40.33
CA VAL A 775 11.38 -29.52 -39.53
C VAL A 775 10.62 -30.42 -38.56
N THR A 776 9.60 -29.87 -37.90
CA THR A 776 8.88 -30.57 -36.82
C THR A 776 7.80 -31.53 -37.31
N HIS A 777 7.08 -31.21 -38.39
CA HIS A 777 5.91 -31.95 -38.86
C HIS A 777 6.16 -32.76 -40.14
N ALA A 778 7.17 -32.39 -40.96
CA ALA A 778 7.52 -33.09 -42.19
C ALA A 778 8.84 -33.87 -42.12
N ASP A 779 9.50 -33.89 -40.95
CA ASP A 779 10.75 -34.64 -40.70
C ASP A 779 11.88 -34.27 -41.70
N LEU A 780 11.92 -32.98 -42.07
CA LEU A 780 12.97 -32.41 -42.92
C LEU A 780 14.16 -31.95 -42.08
N SER A 781 15.35 -31.99 -42.68
CA SER A 781 16.48 -31.27 -42.09
C SER A 781 16.20 -29.76 -42.13
N PHE A 782 16.74 -29.01 -41.16
CA PHE A 782 16.61 -27.55 -41.15
C PHE A 782 17.06 -26.92 -42.48
N ARG A 783 18.09 -27.50 -43.12
CA ARG A 783 18.63 -26.97 -44.37
C ARG A 783 17.65 -27.16 -45.54
N ASP A 784 17.07 -28.34 -45.66
CA ASP A 784 16.11 -28.64 -46.72
C ASP A 784 14.82 -27.82 -46.55
N ALA A 785 14.32 -27.72 -45.30
CA ALA A 785 13.18 -26.87 -44.97
C ALA A 785 13.45 -25.40 -45.32
N PHE A 786 14.61 -24.87 -44.92
CA PHE A 786 15.00 -23.49 -45.20
C PHE A 786 15.12 -23.22 -46.71
N GLU A 787 15.77 -24.10 -47.46
CA GLU A 787 15.93 -23.95 -48.91
C GLU A 787 14.59 -23.98 -49.63
N PHE A 788 13.67 -24.89 -49.25
CA PHE A 788 12.31 -24.89 -49.78
C PHE A 788 11.55 -23.60 -49.45
N THR A 789 11.60 -23.14 -48.21
CA THR A 789 10.92 -21.90 -47.80
C THR A 789 11.52 -20.67 -48.49
N ALA A 790 12.83 -20.60 -48.71
CA ALA A 790 13.47 -19.52 -49.46
C ALA A 790 12.96 -19.46 -50.91
N GLU A 791 12.84 -20.61 -51.57
CA GLU A 791 12.28 -20.71 -52.93
C GLU A 791 10.79 -20.34 -52.95
N LEU A 792 10.04 -20.65 -51.88
CA LEU A 792 8.64 -20.24 -51.74
C LEU A 792 8.50 -18.71 -51.63
N VAL A 793 9.39 -18.06 -50.89
CA VAL A 793 9.50 -16.58 -50.83
C VAL A 793 9.84 -16.00 -52.21
N ASP A 794 10.80 -16.59 -52.92
CA ASP A 794 11.20 -16.13 -54.25
C ASP A 794 10.09 -16.32 -55.30
N LEU A 795 9.30 -17.40 -55.19
CA LEU A 795 8.10 -17.61 -56.00
C LEU A 795 7.05 -16.53 -55.73
N GLY A 796 6.76 -16.21 -54.47
CA GLY A 796 5.86 -15.10 -54.11
C GLY A 796 6.34 -13.77 -54.71
N ARG A 797 7.61 -13.42 -54.50
CA ARG A 797 8.22 -12.19 -55.04
C ARG A 797 8.15 -12.10 -56.56
N SER A 798 8.49 -13.18 -57.26
CA SER A 798 8.53 -13.19 -58.73
C SER A 798 7.13 -13.12 -59.36
N THR A 799 6.10 -13.58 -58.66
CA THR A 799 4.70 -13.54 -59.09
C THR A 799 3.95 -12.30 -58.61
N GLY A 800 4.53 -11.52 -57.69
CA GLY A 800 3.89 -10.35 -57.08
C GLY A 800 2.83 -10.71 -56.04
N ASN A 801 2.82 -11.96 -55.57
CA ASN A 801 1.89 -12.49 -54.57
C ASN A 801 2.59 -12.63 -53.20
N THR A 802 1.82 -12.59 -52.13
CA THR A 802 2.22 -13.10 -50.81
C THR A 802 2.25 -14.64 -50.83
N ILE A 803 2.86 -15.28 -49.84
CA ILE A 803 2.84 -16.76 -49.78
C ILE A 803 1.42 -17.28 -49.55
N GLN A 804 0.60 -16.53 -48.79
CA GLN A 804 -0.80 -16.83 -48.55
C GLN A 804 -1.62 -16.87 -49.85
N GLU A 805 -1.26 -16.06 -50.84
CA GLU A 805 -1.95 -15.97 -52.14
C GLU A 805 -1.47 -17.02 -53.18
N LEU A 806 -0.37 -17.73 -52.92
CA LEU A 806 0.08 -18.82 -53.80
C LEU A 806 -0.95 -19.95 -53.80
N SER A 807 -1.18 -20.61 -54.94
CA SER A 807 -2.09 -21.76 -55.00
C SER A 807 -1.48 -23.01 -54.39
N ASP A 808 -2.30 -23.89 -53.83
CA ASP A 808 -1.86 -25.19 -53.29
C ASP A 808 -1.08 -26.01 -54.32
N ASP A 809 -1.53 -26.01 -55.57
CA ASP A 809 -0.84 -26.67 -56.69
C ASP A 809 0.58 -26.13 -56.90
N ALA A 810 0.77 -24.81 -56.80
CA ALA A 810 2.08 -24.20 -56.98
C ALA A 810 3.04 -24.56 -55.82
N ILE A 811 2.52 -24.62 -54.59
CA ILE A 811 3.28 -25.04 -53.40
C ILE A 811 3.67 -26.51 -53.52
N PHE A 812 2.75 -27.38 -53.94
CA PHE A 812 3.02 -28.81 -54.11
C PHE A 812 4.04 -29.10 -55.21
N GLU A 813 3.93 -28.45 -56.37
CA GLU A 813 4.90 -28.64 -57.45
C GLU A 813 6.30 -28.19 -57.02
N LEU A 814 6.40 -27.06 -56.31
CA LEU A 814 7.68 -26.59 -55.75
C LEU A 814 8.24 -27.58 -54.70
N TYR A 815 7.39 -28.08 -53.81
CA TYR A 815 7.81 -29.03 -52.78
C TYR A 815 8.31 -30.34 -53.41
N LYS A 816 7.60 -30.86 -54.41
CA LYS A 816 7.99 -32.04 -55.16
C LYS A 816 9.31 -31.84 -55.93
N GLU A 817 9.54 -30.65 -56.47
CA GLU A 817 10.80 -30.32 -57.16
C GLU A 817 11.99 -30.30 -56.20
N LYS A 818 11.85 -29.69 -55.02
CA LYS A 818 12.95 -29.45 -54.09
C LYS A 818 13.20 -30.60 -53.11
N ILE A 819 12.14 -31.25 -52.64
CA ILE A 819 12.19 -32.23 -51.54
C ILE A 819 11.95 -33.67 -52.03
N GLY A 820 11.01 -33.90 -52.94
CA GLY A 820 10.69 -35.24 -53.47
C GLY A 820 9.28 -35.75 -53.12
N GLU A 821 9.16 -36.86 -52.37
CA GLU A 821 7.86 -37.51 -52.13
C GLU A 821 6.90 -36.64 -51.28
N VAL A 822 5.68 -36.45 -51.80
CA VAL A 822 4.69 -35.46 -51.34
C VAL A 822 3.88 -35.96 -50.11
N GLU A 823 3.98 -37.24 -49.75
CA GLU A 823 3.14 -37.87 -48.70
C GLU A 823 3.34 -37.30 -47.28
N LYS A 824 4.39 -36.50 -47.06
CA LYS A 824 4.69 -35.87 -45.75
C LYS A 824 4.29 -34.39 -45.63
N LEU A 825 3.81 -33.74 -46.70
CA LEU A 825 3.42 -32.32 -46.62
C LEU A 825 1.93 -32.17 -46.32
N ASP A 826 1.61 -31.84 -45.06
CA ASP A 826 0.29 -31.35 -44.70
C ASP A 826 0.18 -29.85 -45.01
N LEU A 827 -0.53 -29.52 -46.10
CA LEU A 827 -0.75 -28.13 -46.48
C LEU A 827 -1.55 -27.35 -45.44
N SER A 828 -2.44 -27.98 -44.68
CA SER A 828 -3.19 -27.27 -43.65
C SER A 828 -2.25 -26.75 -42.55
N VAL A 829 -1.26 -27.56 -42.17
CA VAL A 829 -0.22 -27.21 -41.21
C VAL A 829 0.70 -26.10 -41.76
N LEU A 830 1.10 -26.17 -43.03
CA LEU A 830 1.89 -25.11 -43.67
C LEU A 830 1.10 -23.80 -43.77
N ARG A 831 -0.18 -23.87 -44.16
CA ARG A 831 -1.06 -22.70 -44.25
C ARG A 831 -1.27 -22.05 -42.89
N ASN A 832 -1.43 -22.86 -41.83
CA ASN A 832 -1.51 -22.35 -40.46
C ASN A 832 -0.21 -21.65 -40.05
N ALA A 833 0.96 -22.19 -40.45
CA ALA A 833 2.27 -21.58 -40.17
C ALA A 833 2.47 -20.19 -40.82
N LEU A 834 1.67 -19.86 -41.85
CA LEU A 834 1.70 -18.56 -42.51
C LEU A 834 0.82 -17.51 -41.83
N ASP A 835 -0.05 -17.90 -40.89
CA ASP A 835 -0.82 -16.97 -40.10
C ASP A 835 0.07 -16.32 -39.04
N ALA A 836 0.16 -14.99 -39.08
CA ALA A 836 0.94 -14.22 -38.14
C ALA A 836 0.47 -14.39 -36.69
N ARG A 837 -0.83 -14.61 -36.47
CA ARG A 837 -1.41 -14.88 -35.14
C ARG A 837 -0.93 -16.21 -34.60
N GLU A 838 -0.93 -17.23 -35.45
CA GLU A 838 -0.43 -18.56 -35.11
C GLU A 838 1.06 -18.53 -34.80
N MET A 839 1.86 -17.77 -35.58
CA MET A 839 3.28 -17.58 -35.27
C MET A 839 3.47 -16.92 -33.88
N VAL A 840 2.69 -15.89 -33.54
CA VAL A 840 2.72 -15.27 -32.22
C VAL A 840 2.35 -16.27 -31.10
N LEU A 841 1.30 -17.06 -31.29
CA LEU A 841 0.86 -18.07 -30.32
C LEU A 841 1.90 -19.17 -30.10
N ASN A 842 2.56 -19.61 -31.18
CA ASN A 842 3.54 -20.70 -31.13
C ASN A 842 4.89 -20.27 -30.54
N ARG A 843 5.17 -18.97 -30.45
CA ARG A 843 6.36 -18.42 -29.78
C ARG A 843 6.18 -18.38 -28.26
N ALA A 844 5.72 -19.50 -27.69
CA ALA A 844 5.26 -19.65 -26.32
C ALA A 844 6.37 -19.73 -25.24
N GLY A 845 7.54 -19.13 -25.50
CA GLY A 845 8.63 -19.04 -24.51
C GLY A 845 8.32 -18.02 -23.41
N VAL A 846 9.06 -18.09 -22.31
CA VAL A 846 9.05 -17.04 -21.27
C VAL A 846 9.55 -15.73 -21.89
N GLY A 847 8.82 -14.64 -21.67
CA GLY A 847 9.03 -13.34 -22.31
C GLY A 847 8.60 -13.29 -23.78
N GLY A 848 7.85 -14.29 -24.26
CA GLY A 848 7.36 -14.35 -25.62
C GLY A 848 6.18 -13.40 -25.92
N PRO A 849 5.82 -13.25 -27.21
CA PRO A 849 4.80 -12.31 -27.66
C PRO A 849 3.36 -12.80 -27.46
N GLN A 850 3.16 -14.06 -27.07
CA GLN A 850 1.83 -14.66 -26.93
C GLN A 850 0.99 -13.91 -25.89
N PRO A 851 -0.33 -13.77 -26.10
CA PRO A 851 -1.21 -13.05 -25.18
C PRO A 851 -1.08 -13.53 -23.73
N SER A 852 -1.13 -14.83 -23.46
CA SER A 852 -0.98 -15.34 -22.08
C SER A 852 0.28 -14.85 -21.35
N GLU A 853 1.41 -14.72 -22.05
CA GLU A 853 2.67 -14.29 -21.45
C GLU A 853 2.80 -12.76 -21.36
N THR A 854 2.31 -12.04 -22.36
CA THR A 854 2.25 -10.57 -22.27
C THR A 854 1.27 -10.10 -21.20
N ALA A 855 0.24 -10.89 -20.86
CA ALA A 855 -0.69 -10.61 -19.77
C ALA A 855 0.00 -10.83 -18.41
N ARG A 856 0.72 -11.95 -18.29
CA ARG A 856 1.55 -12.24 -17.10
C ARG A 856 2.60 -11.14 -16.86
N MET A 857 3.29 -10.70 -17.92
CA MET A 857 4.25 -9.60 -17.83
C MET A 857 3.58 -8.26 -17.47
N LEU A 858 2.42 -7.97 -18.02
CA LEU A 858 1.66 -6.75 -17.69
C LEU A 858 1.21 -6.73 -16.23
N GLU A 859 0.71 -7.85 -15.71
CA GLU A 859 0.33 -8.00 -14.30
C GLU A 859 1.53 -7.73 -13.38
N GLU A 860 2.69 -8.33 -13.68
CA GLU A 860 3.92 -8.08 -12.95
C GLU A 860 4.36 -6.61 -13.03
N GLN A 861 4.25 -5.99 -14.21
CA GLN A 861 4.58 -4.57 -14.39
C GLN A 861 3.65 -3.66 -13.58
N TYR A 862 2.36 -3.99 -13.44
CA TYR A 862 1.44 -3.25 -12.57
C TYR A 862 1.80 -3.38 -11.10
N LYS A 863 2.14 -4.59 -10.62
CA LYS A 863 2.62 -4.80 -9.23
C LYS A 863 3.85 -3.93 -8.93
N LYS A 864 4.83 -3.94 -9.84
CA LYS A 864 6.05 -3.12 -9.70
C LYS A 864 5.78 -1.62 -9.79
N LEU A 865 4.87 -1.18 -10.65
CA LEU A 865 4.46 0.22 -10.74
C LEU A 865 3.79 0.67 -9.44
N HIS A 866 2.88 -0.15 -8.90
CA HIS A 866 2.23 0.10 -7.63
C HIS A 866 3.25 0.24 -6.50
N ASN A 867 4.19 -0.71 -6.36
CA ASN A 867 5.24 -0.63 -5.34
C ASN A 867 6.08 0.66 -5.44
N ALA A 868 6.42 1.10 -6.65
CA ALA A 868 7.16 2.34 -6.86
C ALA A 868 6.33 3.60 -6.50
N MET A 869 5.02 3.60 -6.80
CA MET A 869 4.11 4.68 -6.41
C MET A 869 3.89 4.71 -4.88
N THR A 870 3.77 3.56 -4.24
CA THR A 870 3.64 3.43 -2.78
C THR A 870 4.90 3.96 -2.08
N TRP A 871 6.09 3.55 -2.55
CA TRP A 871 7.36 4.08 -2.05
C TRP A 871 7.44 5.62 -2.18
N LEU A 872 7.00 6.17 -3.32
CA LEU A 872 7.00 7.62 -3.56
C LEU A 872 6.08 8.35 -2.59
N LYS A 873 4.85 7.83 -2.37
CA LYS A 873 3.90 8.38 -1.38
C LYS A 873 4.45 8.33 0.04
N GLN A 874 4.99 7.19 0.46
CA GLN A 874 5.60 7.01 1.79
C GLN A 874 6.78 7.99 1.99
N THR A 875 7.61 8.17 0.97
CA THR A 875 8.74 9.10 1.01
C THR A 875 8.27 10.55 1.15
N HIS A 876 7.23 10.96 0.41
CA HIS A 876 6.61 12.27 0.58
C HIS A 876 6.02 12.45 1.99
N ALA A 877 5.31 11.44 2.49
CA ALA A 877 4.73 11.47 3.83
C ALA A 877 5.81 11.65 4.91
N SER A 878 6.91 10.91 4.84
CA SER A 878 8.03 11.03 5.79
C SER A 878 8.64 12.44 5.81
N ILE A 879 8.85 13.05 4.64
CA ILE A 879 9.35 14.44 4.53
C ILE A 879 8.33 15.43 5.11
N ASN A 880 7.04 15.26 4.79
CA ASN A 880 5.98 16.13 5.27
C ASN A 880 5.80 16.03 6.79
N ILE A 881 5.90 14.82 7.36
CA ILE A 881 5.89 14.60 8.80
C ILE A 881 7.03 15.38 9.44
N ALA A 882 8.26 15.30 8.90
CA ALA A 882 9.39 16.05 9.44
C ALA A 882 9.18 17.58 9.37
N ASP A 883 8.62 18.09 8.28
CA ASP A 883 8.27 19.51 8.16
C ASP A 883 7.23 19.92 9.20
N ILE A 884 6.07 19.23 9.25
CA ILE A 884 5.01 19.48 10.24
C ILE A 884 5.57 19.44 11.66
N THR A 885 6.37 18.42 11.98
CA THR A 885 7.05 18.29 13.28
C THR A 885 7.86 19.53 13.62
N LEU A 886 8.70 19.99 12.70
CA LEU A 886 9.53 21.16 12.90
C LEU A 886 8.67 22.42 13.10
N GLN A 887 7.62 22.58 12.31
CA GLN A 887 6.68 23.69 12.45
C GLN A 887 6.01 23.70 13.83
N ASP A 888 5.54 22.56 14.31
CA ASP A 888 4.84 22.43 15.59
C ASP A 888 5.76 22.76 16.75
N ILE A 889 7.00 22.24 16.74
CA ILE A 889 8.01 22.57 17.76
C ILE A 889 8.27 24.08 17.77
N VAL A 890 8.48 24.69 16.60
CA VAL A 890 8.76 26.14 16.52
C VAL A 890 7.55 26.97 16.95
N PHE A 891 6.34 26.51 16.65
CA PHE A 891 5.12 27.15 17.09
C PHE A 891 5.02 27.14 18.62
N GLU A 892 5.21 25.99 19.27
CA GLU A 892 5.22 25.89 20.74
C GLU A 892 6.27 26.83 21.37
N LEU A 893 7.48 26.86 20.80
CA LEU A 893 8.52 27.81 21.22
C LEU A 893 8.07 29.26 21.07
N CYS A 894 7.31 29.60 20.03
CA CYS A 894 6.74 30.93 19.82
C CYS A 894 5.64 31.27 20.84
N VAL A 895 4.78 30.30 21.19
CA VAL A 895 3.70 30.47 22.17
C VAL A 895 4.23 30.72 23.58
N ASP A 896 5.35 30.10 23.94
CA ASP A 896 6.02 30.30 25.24
C ASP A 896 6.61 31.70 25.44
N ASN A 897 6.49 32.59 24.45
CA ASN A 897 6.85 34.00 24.59
C ASN A 897 5.81 34.74 25.45
N LYS A 898 5.92 34.61 26.78
CA LYS A 898 5.03 35.24 27.76
C LYS A 898 5.23 36.76 27.91
N ASP A 899 6.22 37.34 27.24
CA ASP A 899 6.53 38.76 27.28
C ASP A 899 6.37 39.40 25.89
N GLU A 900 5.20 39.99 25.63
CA GLU A 900 5.01 41.38 25.15
C GLU A 900 3.56 41.60 24.64
N ASN A 901 2.77 42.25 25.49
CA ASN A 901 1.68 43.15 25.10
C ASN A 901 2.26 44.48 24.62
#